data_AF-A0A7W8F902-F1
#
_entry.id   AF-A0A7W8F902-F1
#
_cell.length_a   1.000
_cell.length_b   1.000
_cell.length_c   1.000
_cell.angle_alpha   90.00
_cell.angle_beta   90.00
_cell.angle_gamma   90.00
#
_symmetry.space_group_name_H-M   'P 1'
#
loop_
_entity.id
_entity.type
_entity.pdbx_description
1 polymer ?
#
loop_
_entity_poly.entity_id
_entity_poly.type
_entity_poly.pdbx_seq_one_letter_code
_entity_poly.pdbx_strand_id
1 'polypeptide(L)'
;MTAGSDTVLELLPMVFAAPGEALARAEEVLGDRPRALHASVAHQVIGIWQRDFGDMRLALSHLRRARAWAARAESAEREADVLATLGVALVHAGRTRQGMDALRRGVERGTGHTRARVLFRRAYAWWVLGHHKEALEDVRRAIPVLRQAEDVIWTARALTLRATVHLALGSVDRADADFTAAEALWDTTGQEHDKADAVESRGLAAFRSGDIPAALRLLDEAEERYAKLGTPTFMLNIRRCEVLMAAGLPVEALAEADAAIRALDGIGGQSTRKAELLLAAARAARLADDPQTAIARAALAVRLFAGQRRTWWETHARLVLIGARHAAGRGSGRLVADAAAVAERLVALGAPAAPEASLLAGRIALDLGWTTDAERHLAFAARSRHNGPPLARMTGWAAQALRAQAAGSPRGVLEACRRGLDVLDDHRMTLGASELRARATAQGAELAALAQRASLVSGGPRRLMVWSERWRATALSTPPTRPPADPALLSGMTAYREIAARAEEARMEGKPVPALEREQRRLEREIRSRTLHMRGEAPDGGDRFDVGRLLRRLGSDDGQLVELAVLDGRVQVLLCGRGRVRRFEAGPLAAAETEAEHVQAGLRRLAHPGAEARLPVVEAAGRRLEELLLGPAAAHLGDGPVVIVPPGRLHRVPWALLPSLRERVLSVSPSASSWLRAKETAPPSGGRQVLVRGPGLATGGAEVPVLADRYGGATVLEHDDAAVPRVLGELDGAGLAHIAAHGSFRADGPLFSSLRMADGPLIVHDFERLARSPYRIILSCCDTARFATVGADELLGLVTALLPLGTAGVVACSAPVNDAAVVPLMVALHKGLDAGLSLAESLRDARATQPADALHRATGWAFTAFGAA
;
A
#
# COMPACT_ATOMS: atom_id res chain seq x y z
N MET A 1 -55.30 -19.70 -22.48
CA MET A 1 -54.29 -20.31 -21.57
C MET A 1 -52.86 -19.92 -22.01
N THR A 2 -52.56 -18.63 -22.07
CA THR A 2 -51.25 -18.07 -22.49
C THR A 2 -50.60 -17.21 -21.40
N ALA A 3 -51.34 -16.80 -20.36
CA ALA A 3 -50.83 -15.95 -19.27
C ALA A 3 -49.85 -16.63 -18.30
N GLY A 4 -49.64 -17.95 -18.40
CA GLY A 4 -48.73 -18.71 -17.52
C GLY A 4 -47.39 -19.13 -18.14
N SER A 5 -47.16 -18.89 -19.44
CA SER A 5 -45.87 -19.21 -20.08
C SER A 5 -44.85 -18.07 -19.99
N ASP A 6 -45.33 -16.82 -20.03
CA ASP A 6 -44.46 -15.63 -19.99
C ASP A 6 -43.85 -15.45 -18.58
N THR A 7 -44.61 -15.77 -17.54
CA THR A 7 -44.18 -15.69 -16.13
C THR A 7 -43.00 -16.61 -15.79
N VAL A 8 -42.85 -17.77 -16.45
CA VAL A 8 -41.73 -18.68 -16.19
C VAL A 8 -40.46 -18.23 -16.90
N LEU A 9 -40.57 -17.64 -18.09
CA LEU A 9 -39.43 -17.11 -18.85
C LEU A 9 -38.78 -15.89 -18.17
N GLU A 10 -39.58 -15.10 -17.45
CA GLU A 10 -39.14 -13.98 -16.61
C GLU A 10 -38.22 -14.39 -15.46
N LEU A 11 -38.18 -15.67 -15.08
CA LEU A 11 -37.24 -16.17 -14.08
C LEU A 11 -35.76 -16.03 -14.52
N LEU A 12 -35.48 -16.04 -15.82
CA LEU A 12 -34.11 -15.94 -16.35
C LEU A 12 -33.46 -14.57 -16.09
N PRO A 13 -34.06 -13.41 -16.43
CA PRO A 13 -33.55 -12.11 -16.01
C PRO A 13 -33.65 -11.89 -14.50
N MET A 14 -34.56 -12.56 -13.80
CA MET A 14 -34.69 -12.46 -12.34
C MET A 14 -33.47 -13.01 -11.59
N VAL A 15 -32.71 -13.97 -12.16
CA VAL A 15 -31.52 -14.54 -11.49
C VAL A 15 -30.49 -13.48 -11.07
N PHE A 16 -30.40 -12.36 -11.78
CA PHE A 16 -29.48 -11.25 -11.47
C PHE A 16 -30.16 -10.05 -10.81
N ALA A 17 -31.50 -10.02 -10.76
CA ALA A 17 -32.27 -9.00 -10.03
C ALA A 17 -32.57 -9.44 -8.59
N ALA A 18 -33.05 -10.68 -8.41
CA ALA A 18 -33.40 -11.29 -7.14
C ALA A 18 -32.99 -12.79 -7.12
N PRO A 19 -31.69 -13.09 -6.94
CA PRO A 19 -31.16 -14.45 -7.10
C PRO A 19 -31.85 -15.51 -6.24
N GLY A 20 -32.14 -15.20 -4.97
CA GLY A 20 -32.78 -16.12 -4.03
C GLY A 20 -34.24 -16.43 -4.38
N GLU A 21 -34.99 -15.41 -4.80
CA GLU A 21 -36.38 -15.57 -5.24
C GLU A 21 -36.48 -16.36 -6.54
N ALA A 22 -35.58 -16.09 -7.50
CA ALA A 22 -35.50 -16.84 -8.74
C ALA A 22 -35.22 -18.33 -8.50
N LEU A 23 -34.33 -18.65 -7.54
CA LEU A 23 -34.03 -20.03 -7.16
C LEU A 23 -35.28 -20.72 -6.58
N ALA A 24 -35.91 -20.11 -5.58
CA ALA A 24 -37.08 -20.68 -4.91
C ALA A 24 -38.24 -20.94 -5.88
N ARG A 25 -38.55 -19.97 -6.77
CA ARG A 25 -39.59 -20.13 -7.79
C ARG A 25 -39.24 -21.20 -8.82
N ALA A 26 -37.97 -21.32 -9.21
CA ALA A 26 -37.56 -22.39 -10.12
C ALA A 26 -37.70 -23.78 -9.48
N GLU A 27 -37.47 -23.92 -8.17
CA GLU A 27 -37.68 -25.16 -7.43
C GLU A 27 -39.17 -25.52 -7.34
N GLU A 28 -40.03 -24.53 -7.05
CA GLU A 28 -41.49 -24.68 -7.04
C GLU A 28 -42.01 -25.17 -8.40
N VAL A 29 -41.56 -24.54 -9.50
CA VAL A 29 -41.92 -24.96 -10.86
C VAL A 29 -41.56 -26.42 -11.12
N LEU A 30 -40.45 -26.93 -10.56
CA LEU A 30 -40.07 -28.35 -10.72
C LEU A 30 -40.90 -29.30 -9.85
N GLY A 31 -41.44 -28.82 -8.73
CA GLY A 31 -42.34 -29.57 -7.86
C GLY A 31 -43.67 -29.93 -8.54
N ASP A 32 -44.17 -29.04 -9.39
CA ASP A 32 -45.53 -29.10 -9.97
C ASP A 32 -45.65 -29.86 -11.30
N ARG A 33 -44.73 -30.80 -11.59
CA ARG A 33 -44.69 -31.59 -12.85
C ARG A 33 -44.81 -30.70 -14.11
N PRO A 34 -43.86 -29.79 -14.36
CA PRO A 34 -43.96 -28.77 -15.39
C PRO A 34 -43.88 -29.34 -16.82
N ARG A 35 -44.43 -28.61 -17.80
CA ARG A 35 -44.20 -28.86 -19.23
C ARG A 35 -42.70 -28.82 -19.56
N ALA A 36 -42.27 -29.51 -20.62
CA ALA A 36 -40.86 -29.61 -21.01
C ALA A 36 -40.15 -28.24 -21.14
N LEU A 37 -40.83 -27.22 -21.68
CA LEU A 37 -40.30 -25.86 -21.76
C LEU A 37 -40.04 -25.25 -20.37
N HIS A 38 -41.01 -25.30 -19.46
CA HIS A 38 -40.89 -24.75 -18.11
C HIS A 38 -39.85 -25.51 -17.28
N ALA A 39 -39.81 -26.85 -17.40
CA ALA A 39 -38.78 -27.69 -16.80
C ALA A 39 -37.36 -27.28 -17.27
N SER A 40 -37.22 -26.98 -18.56
CA SER A 40 -35.97 -26.49 -19.14
C SER A 40 -35.56 -25.15 -18.54
N VAL A 41 -36.50 -24.21 -18.37
CA VAL A 41 -36.24 -22.88 -17.79
C VAL A 41 -35.86 -22.97 -16.33
N ALA A 42 -36.63 -23.68 -15.51
CA ALA A 42 -36.34 -23.86 -14.10
C ALA A 42 -34.98 -24.51 -13.86
N HIS A 43 -34.65 -25.59 -14.58
CA HIS A 43 -33.32 -26.18 -14.50
C HIS A 43 -32.21 -25.24 -14.98
N GLN A 44 -32.44 -24.38 -15.97
CA GLN A 44 -31.45 -23.38 -16.38
C GLN A 44 -31.23 -22.33 -15.30
N VAL A 45 -32.31 -21.82 -14.68
CA VAL A 45 -32.27 -20.84 -13.59
C VAL A 45 -31.43 -21.38 -12.42
N ILE A 46 -31.75 -22.58 -11.93
CA ILE A 46 -30.96 -23.24 -10.87
C ILE A 46 -29.51 -23.45 -11.33
N GLY A 47 -29.32 -23.80 -12.60
CA GLY A 47 -27.99 -23.99 -13.19
C GLY A 47 -27.14 -22.71 -13.23
N ILE A 48 -27.73 -21.56 -13.54
CA ILE A 48 -27.07 -20.25 -13.50
C ILE A 48 -26.78 -19.88 -12.05
N TRP A 49 -27.75 -20.05 -11.17
CA TRP A 49 -27.58 -19.74 -9.74
C TRP A 49 -26.43 -20.55 -9.13
N GLN A 50 -26.40 -21.86 -9.34
CA GLN A 50 -25.32 -22.73 -8.83
C GLN A 50 -23.95 -22.40 -9.46
N ARG A 51 -23.91 -21.88 -10.70
CA ARG A 51 -22.65 -21.49 -11.35
C ARG A 51 -22.01 -20.27 -10.68
N ASP A 52 -22.83 -19.29 -10.32
CA ASP A 52 -22.36 -17.97 -9.86
C ASP A 52 -22.35 -17.86 -8.33
N PHE A 53 -23.25 -18.57 -7.64
CA PHE A 53 -23.45 -18.48 -6.19
C PHE A 53 -23.22 -19.80 -5.44
N GLY A 54 -23.12 -20.95 -6.12
CA GLY A 54 -23.10 -22.27 -5.50
C GLY A 54 -22.06 -23.24 -6.06
N ASP A 55 -22.45 -24.52 -6.16
CA ASP A 55 -21.55 -25.61 -6.55
C ASP A 55 -21.56 -25.84 -8.09
N MET A 56 -20.39 -25.76 -8.70
CA MET A 56 -20.22 -25.93 -10.14
C MET A 56 -20.65 -27.31 -10.67
N ARG A 57 -20.55 -28.37 -9.85
CA ARG A 57 -21.00 -29.72 -10.20
C ARG A 57 -22.53 -29.76 -10.32
N LEU A 58 -23.22 -29.12 -9.37
CA LEU A 58 -24.68 -29.01 -9.40
C LEU A 58 -25.13 -28.16 -10.59
N ALA A 59 -24.44 -27.05 -10.86
CA ALA A 59 -24.68 -26.23 -12.04
C ALA A 59 -24.65 -27.06 -13.34
N LEU A 60 -23.58 -27.84 -13.55
CA LEU A 60 -23.46 -28.70 -14.74
C LEU A 60 -24.54 -29.79 -14.80
N SER A 61 -24.95 -30.35 -13.66
CA SER A 61 -26.03 -31.33 -13.59
C SER A 61 -27.36 -30.72 -14.06
N HIS A 62 -27.74 -29.59 -13.48
CA HIS A 62 -28.98 -28.87 -13.82
C HIS A 62 -28.96 -28.38 -15.27
N LEU A 63 -27.85 -27.82 -15.77
CA LEU A 63 -27.77 -27.34 -17.15
C LEU A 63 -27.83 -28.47 -18.19
N ARG A 64 -27.32 -29.68 -17.87
CA ARG A 64 -27.53 -30.85 -18.74
C ARG A 64 -28.99 -31.29 -18.76
N ARG A 65 -29.68 -31.27 -17.61
CA ARG A 65 -31.12 -31.54 -17.54
C ARG A 65 -31.93 -30.49 -18.31
N ALA A 66 -31.59 -29.21 -18.16
CA ALA A 66 -32.20 -28.11 -18.90
C ALA A 66 -32.11 -28.33 -20.42
N ARG A 67 -30.95 -28.81 -20.92
CA ARG A 67 -30.74 -29.11 -22.34
C ARG A 67 -31.57 -30.31 -22.79
N ALA A 68 -31.63 -31.37 -21.99
CA ALA A 68 -32.45 -32.54 -22.30
C ALA A 68 -33.93 -32.17 -22.41
N TRP A 69 -34.43 -31.32 -21.52
CA TRP A 69 -35.78 -30.80 -21.58
C TRP A 69 -36.02 -29.83 -22.74
N ALA A 70 -35.03 -28.99 -23.07
CA ALA A 70 -35.11 -28.11 -24.25
C ALA A 70 -35.25 -28.93 -25.56
N ALA A 71 -34.50 -30.02 -25.69
CA ALA A 71 -34.61 -30.93 -26.83
C ALA A 71 -36.00 -31.59 -26.92
N ARG A 72 -36.58 -31.98 -25.78
CA ARG A 72 -37.96 -32.52 -25.71
C ARG A 72 -39.05 -31.48 -25.98
N ALA A 73 -38.74 -30.20 -25.80
CA ALA A 73 -39.64 -29.11 -26.12
C ALA A 73 -39.58 -28.72 -27.61
N GLU A 74 -38.71 -29.36 -28.41
CA GLU A 74 -38.57 -29.18 -29.86
C GLU A 74 -38.33 -27.72 -30.30
N SER A 75 -37.77 -26.89 -29.42
CA SER A 75 -37.48 -25.48 -29.68
C SER A 75 -35.98 -25.26 -29.92
N ALA A 76 -35.61 -24.97 -31.17
CA ALA A 76 -34.23 -24.67 -31.55
C ALA A 76 -33.66 -23.45 -30.80
N GLU A 77 -34.49 -22.41 -30.60
CA GLU A 77 -34.12 -21.20 -29.86
C GLU A 77 -33.85 -21.51 -28.38
N ARG A 78 -34.70 -22.35 -27.76
CA ARG A 78 -34.51 -22.79 -26.38
C ARG A 78 -33.24 -23.63 -26.23
N GLU A 79 -33.01 -24.57 -27.16
CA GLU A 79 -31.81 -25.38 -27.15
C GLU A 79 -30.55 -24.51 -27.30
N ALA A 80 -30.58 -23.49 -28.17
CA ALA A 80 -29.49 -22.54 -28.35
C ALA A 80 -29.15 -21.77 -27.06
N ASP A 81 -30.14 -21.21 -26.37
CA ASP A 81 -29.94 -20.44 -25.13
C ASP A 81 -29.38 -21.30 -23.99
N VAL A 82 -29.88 -22.55 -23.84
CA VAL A 82 -29.39 -23.49 -22.83
C VAL A 82 -28.00 -24.01 -23.16
N LEU A 83 -27.71 -24.32 -24.44
CA LEU A 83 -26.37 -24.70 -24.89
C LEU A 83 -25.35 -23.61 -24.58
N ALA A 84 -25.71 -22.34 -24.80
CA ALA A 84 -24.84 -21.22 -24.49
C ALA A 84 -24.56 -21.12 -22.98
N THR A 85 -25.58 -21.31 -22.15
CA THR A 85 -25.46 -21.26 -20.69
C THR A 85 -24.62 -22.43 -20.16
N LEU A 86 -24.87 -23.65 -20.65
CA LEU A 86 -24.06 -24.83 -20.35
C LEU A 86 -22.61 -24.65 -20.81
N GLY A 87 -22.41 -24.03 -21.97
CA GLY A 87 -21.09 -23.75 -22.51
C GLY A 87 -20.25 -22.85 -21.59
N VAL A 88 -20.84 -21.75 -21.09
CA VAL A 88 -20.20 -20.87 -20.11
C VAL A 88 -19.88 -21.62 -18.81
N ALA A 89 -20.82 -22.41 -18.27
CA ALA A 89 -20.58 -23.20 -17.05
C ALA A 89 -19.45 -24.23 -17.24
N LEU A 90 -19.39 -24.89 -18.39
CA LEU A 90 -18.29 -25.81 -18.72
C LEU A 90 -16.94 -25.09 -18.79
N VAL A 91 -16.89 -23.85 -19.31
CA VAL A 91 -15.66 -23.03 -19.30
C VAL A 91 -15.25 -22.71 -17.86
N HIS A 92 -16.16 -22.26 -16.99
CA HIS A 92 -15.86 -21.99 -15.58
C HIS A 92 -15.42 -23.24 -14.79
N ALA A 93 -15.93 -24.41 -15.16
CA ALA A 93 -15.50 -25.70 -14.64
C ALA A 93 -14.13 -26.18 -15.19
N GLY A 94 -13.49 -25.41 -16.08
CA GLY A 94 -12.23 -25.75 -16.72
C GLY A 94 -12.34 -26.74 -17.89
N ARG A 95 -13.56 -27.10 -18.31
CA ARG A 95 -13.85 -28.01 -19.43
C ARG A 95 -13.96 -27.23 -20.76
N THR A 96 -12.94 -26.43 -21.04
CA THR A 96 -12.92 -25.41 -22.11
C THR A 96 -13.34 -25.92 -23.48
N ARG A 97 -12.79 -27.06 -23.95
CA ARG A 97 -13.13 -27.62 -25.28
C ARG A 97 -14.63 -27.90 -25.42
N GLN A 98 -15.21 -28.54 -24.41
CA GLN A 98 -16.63 -28.90 -24.42
C GLN A 98 -17.51 -27.66 -24.28
N GLY A 99 -17.08 -26.68 -23.48
CA GLY A 99 -17.79 -25.41 -23.34
C GLY A 99 -17.85 -24.62 -24.64
N MET A 100 -16.71 -24.50 -25.34
CA MET A 100 -16.65 -23.81 -26.63
C MET A 100 -17.40 -24.55 -27.75
N ASP A 101 -17.40 -25.89 -27.74
CA ASP A 101 -18.23 -26.67 -28.68
C ASP A 101 -19.73 -26.45 -28.44
N ALA A 102 -20.17 -26.42 -27.18
CA ALA A 102 -21.56 -26.12 -26.84
C ALA A 102 -21.96 -24.70 -27.29
N LEU A 103 -21.10 -23.71 -27.09
CA LEU A 103 -21.32 -22.33 -27.55
C LEU A 103 -21.40 -22.24 -29.08
N ARG A 104 -20.49 -22.92 -29.81
CA ARG A 104 -20.52 -22.99 -31.28
C ARG A 104 -21.85 -23.56 -31.78
N ARG A 105 -22.28 -24.70 -31.23
CA ARG A 105 -23.57 -25.33 -31.56
C ARG A 105 -24.75 -24.42 -31.22
N GLY A 106 -24.67 -23.67 -30.12
CA GLY A 106 -25.68 -22.67 -29.77
C GLY A 106 -25.81 -21.57 -30.83
N VAL A 107 -24.69 -21.06 -31.36
CA VAL A 107 -24.69 -20.05 -32.44
C VAL A 107 -25.30 -20.60 -33.73
N GLU A 108 -24.98 -21.85 -34.08
CA GLU A 108 -25.52 -22.54 -35.26
C GLU A 108 -27.03 -22.77 -35.15
N ARG A 109 -27.54 -23.06 -33.95
CA ARG A 109 -28.95 -23.37 -33.70
C ARG A 109 -29.85 -22.14 -33.52
N GLY A 110 -29.36 -21.09 -32.87
CA GLY A 110 -30.17 -19.88 -32.62
C GLY A 110 -30.28 -18.99 -33.86
N THR A 111 -31.34 -18.21 -33.95
CA THR A 111 -31.55 -17.20 -35.01
C THR A 111 -31.76 -15.80 -34.43
N GLY A 112 -31.68 -14.77 -35.29
CA GLY A 112 -31.95 -13.36 -34.96
C GLY A 112 -31.47 -12.92 -33.56
N HIS A 113 -32.43 -12.59 -32.71
CA HIS A 113 -32.25 -12.10 -31.35
C HIS A 113 -31.52 -13.12 -30.43
N THR A 114 -31.94 -14.39 -30.40
CA THR A 114 -31.27 -15.42 -29.57
C THR A 114 -29.83 -15.64 -30.00
N ARG A 115 -29.55 -15.66 -31.32
CA ARG A 115 -28.17 -15.78 -31.81
C ARG A 115 -27.29 -14.66 -31.27
N ALA A 116 -27.80 -13.42 -31.21
CA ALA A 116 -27.08 -12.29 -30.63
C ALA A 116 -26.77 -12.51 -29.13
N ARG A 117 -27.73 -13.03 -28.35
CA ARG A 117 -27.50 -13.40 -26.94
C ARG A 117 -26.48 -14.54 -26.78
N VAL A 118 -26.47 -15.52 -27.68
CA VAL A 118 -25.47 -16.60 -27.67
C VAL A 118 -24.08 -16.06 -28.06
N LEU A 119 -23.99 -15.16 -29.05
CA LEU A 119 -22.74 -14.49 -29.43
C LEU A 119 -22.15 -13.72 -28.24
N PHE A 120 -22.96 -12.97 -27.49
CA PHE A 120 -22.51 -12.32 -26.26
C PHE A 120 -21.92 -13.33 -25.26
N ARG A 121 -22.61 -14.44 -24.98
CA ARG A 121 -22.12 -15.46 -24.02
C ARG A 121 -20.83 -16.12 -24.52
N ARG A 122 -20.68 -16.31 -25.83
CA ARG A 122 -19.45 -16.82 -26.44
C ARG A 122 -18.31 -15.81 -26.33
N ALA A 123 -18.61 -14.52 -26.54
CA ALA A 123 -17.66 -13.44 -26.30
C ALA A 123 -17.18 -13.41 -24.84
N TYR A 124 -18.09 -13.60 -23.89
CA TYR A 124 -17.75 -13.68 -22.47
C TYR A 124 -16.83 -14.87 -22.19
N ALA A 125 -17.12 -16.04 -22.77
CA ALA A 125 -16.23 -17.20 -22.66
C ALA A 125 -14.86 -16.93 -23.28
N TRP A 126 -14.78 -16.27 -24.44
CA TRP A 126 -13.52 -15.84 -25.03
C TRP A 126 -12.73 -14.90 -24.13
N TRP A 127 -13.41 -13.93 -23.50
CA TRP A 127 -12.81 -13.03 -22.52
C TRP A 127 -12.21 -13.80 -21.35
N VAL A 128 -12.96 -14.72 -20.73
CA VAL A 128 -12.46 -15.59 -19.65
C VAL A 128 -11.22 -16.35 -20.12
N LEU A 129 -11.20 -16.89 -21.33
CA LEU A 129 -10.06 -17.63 -21.86
C LEU A 129 -8.85 -16.76 -22.24
N GLY A 130 -9.00 -15.44 -22.32
CA GLY A 130 -7.95 -14.50 -22.74
C GLY A 130 -7.90 -14.23 -24.26
N HIS A 131 -8.95 -14.59 -24.99
CA HIS A 131 -9.08 -14.42 -26.45
C HIS A 131 -9.79 -13.11 -26.77
N HIS A 132 -9.09 -11.99 -26.58
CA HIS A 132 -9.69 -10.65 -26.62
C HIS A 132 -10.19 -10.24 -28.01
N LYS A 133 -9.55 -10.69 -29.09
CA LYS A 133 -9.95 -10.35 -30.46
C LYS A 133 -11.26 -11.01 -30.84
N GLU A 134 -11.37 -12.31 -30.59
CA GLU A 134 -12.55 -13.12 -30.84
C GLU A 134 -13.73 -12.67 -29.96
N ALA A 135 -13.46 -12.27 -28.71
CA ALA A 135 -14.48 -11.66 -27.84
C ALA A 135 -15.02 -10.36 -28.45
N LEU A 136 -14.15 -9.47 -28.93
CA LEU A 136 -14.53 -8.19 -29.52
C LEU A 136 -15.34 -8.35 -30.82
N GLU A 137 -15.00 -9.33 -31.65
CA GLU A 137 -15.75 -9.65 -32.86
C GLU A 137 -17.17 -10.11 -32.56
N ASP A 138 -17.35 -11.01 -31.60
CA ASP A 138 -18.66 -11.53 -31.23
C ASP A 138 -19.57 -10.43 -30.63
N VAL A 139 -19.07 -9.58 -29.72
CA VAL A 139 -19.89 -8.48 -29.16
C VAL A 139 -20.22 -7.42 -30.21
N ARG A 140 -19.32 -7.12 -31.16
CA ARG A 140 -19.59 -6.16 -32.25
C ARG A 140 -20.73 -6.63 -33.15
N ARG A 141 -20.84 -7.95 -33.36
CA ARG A 141 -21.94 -8.54 -34.13
C ARG A 141 -23.25 -8.61 -33.34
N ALA A 142 -23.18 -8.81 -32.02
CA ALA A 142 -24.36 -8.91 -31.17
C ALA A 142 -25.07 -7.56 -30.94
N ILE A 143 -24.31 -6.50 -30.65
CA ILE A 143 -24.88 -5.20 -30.19
C ILE A 143 -25.92 -4.60 -31.16
N PRO A 144 -25.69 -4.51 -32.48
CA PRO A 144 -26.69 -3.92 -33.39
C PRO A 144 -28.01 -4.69 -33.39
N VAL A 145 -27.96 -6.02 -33.33
CA VAL A 145 -29.15 -6.89 -33.30
C VAL A 145 -29.90 -6.75 -31.98
N LEU A 146 -29.18 -6.65 -30.86
CA LEU A 146 -29.78 -6.45 -29.54
C LEU A 146 -30.48 -5.08 -29.44
N ARG A 147 -29.87 -4.03 -30.01
CA ARG A 147 -30.49 -2.69 -30.10
C ARG A 147 -31.74 -2.68 -30.97
N GLN A 148 -31.69 -3.34 -32.13
CA GLN A 148 -32.84 -3.44 -33.02
C GLN A 148 -34.01 -4.22 -32.38
N ALA A 149 -33.70 -5.17 -31.51
CA ALA A 149 -34.69 -5.92 -30.73
C ALA A 149 -35.13 -5.19 -29.45
N GLU A 150 -34.65 -3.96 -29.19
CA GLU A 150 -34.93 -3.16 -27.99
C GLU A 150 -34.62 -3.91 -26.67
N ASP A 151 -33.67 -4.85 -26.70
CA ASP A 151 -33.26 -5.60 -25.52
C ASP A 151 -32.23 -4.79 -24.71
N VAL A 152 -32.74 -3.98 -23.80
CA VAL A 152 -31.96 -3.08 -22.95
C VAL A 152 -30.94 -3.86 -22.10
N ILE A 153 -31.36 -4.95 -21.45
CA ILE A 153 -30.52 -5.73 -20.53
C ILE A 153 -29.32 -6.32 -21.28
N TRP A 154 -29.56 -7.03 -22.40
CA TRP A 154 -28.47 -7.65 -23.13
C TRP A 154 -27.60 -6.64 -23.88
N THR A 155 -28.17 -5.51 -24.31
CA THR A 155 -27.39 -4.41 -24.88
C THR A 155 -26.41 -3.84 -23.84
N ALA A 156 -26.88 -3.58 -22.63
CA ALA A 156 -26.05 -3.07 -21.54
C ALA A 156 -24.93 -4.07 -21.17
N ARG A 157 -25.25 -5.36 -21.01
CA ARG A 157 -24.22 -6.42 -20.80
C ARG A 157 -23.17 -6.44 -21.89
N ALA A 158 -23.60 -6.36 -23.15
CA ALA A 158 -22.68 -6.41 -24.29
C ALA A 158 -21.76 -5.18 -24.36
N LEU A 159 -22.26 -4.00 -23.98
CA LEU A 159 -21.44 -2.78 -23.85
C LEU A 159 -20.44 -2.91 -22.69
N THR A 160 -20.85 -3.36 -21.51
CA THR A 160 -19.94 -3.59 -20.36
C THR A 160 -18.82 -4.58 -20.71
N LEU A 161 -19.15 -5.69 -21.39
CA LEU A 161 -18.13 -6.66 -21.82
C LEU A 161 -17.20 -6.06 -22.88
N ARG A 162 -17.73 -5.30 -23.85
CA ARG A 162 -16.92 -4.65 -24.88
C ARG A 162 -15.97 -3.62 -24.27
N ALA A 163 -16.45 -2.83 -23.30
CA ALA A 163 -15.65 -1.90 -22.52
C ALA A 163 -14.51 -2.61 -21.78
N THR A 164 -14.81 -3.73 -21.11
CA THR A 164 -13.80 -4.55 -20.41
C THR A 164 -12.74 -5.09 -21.36
N VAL A 165 -13.13 -5.53 -22.55
CA VAL A 165 -12.20 -5.99 -23.59
C VAL A 165 -11.37 -4.80 -24.14
N HIS A 166 -11.96 -3.62 -24.29
CA HIS A 166 -11.24 -2.40 -24.67
C HIS A 166 -10.18 -2.01 -23.62
N LEU A 167 -10.51 -2.08 -22.32
CA LEU A 167 -9.53 -1.86 -21.25
C LEU A 167 -8.38 -2.86 -21.32
N ALA A 168 -8.66 -4.15 -21.54
CA ALA A 168 -7.63 -5.18 -21.64
C ALA A 168 -6.68 -4.95 -22.84
N LEU A 169 -7.18 -4.30 -23.89
CA LEU A 169 -6.43 -3.89 -25.08
C LEU A 169 -5.83 -2.47 -24.97
N GLY A 170 -5.98 -1.80 -23.83
CA GLY A 170 -5.42 -0.46 -23.57
C GLY A 170 -6.19 0.70 -24.22
N SER A 171 -7.42 0.49 -24.70
CA SER A 171 -8.27 1.53 -25.30
C SER A 171 -9.19 2.17 -24.25
N VAL A 172 -8.63 2.98 -23.34
CA VAL A 172 -9.35 3.55 -22.18
C VAL A 172 -10.54 4.41 -22.60
N ASP A 173 -10.36 5.38 -23.51
CA ASP A 173 -11.44 6.29 -23.93
C ASP A 173 -12.66 5.54 -24.52
N ARG A 174 -12.40 4.47 -25.28
CA ARG A 174 -13.46 3.63 -25.85
C ARG A 174 -14.18 2.84 -24.76
N ALA A 175 -13.44 2.38 -23.75
CA ALA A 175 -14.05 1.68 -22.64
C ALA A 175 -14.93 2.62 -21.80
N ASP A 176 -14.47 3.83 -21.51
CA ASP A 176 -15.24 4.82 -20.76
C ASP A 176 -16.53 5.22 -21.47
N ALA A 177 -16.49 5.39 -22.80
CA ALA A 177 -17.68 5.64 -23.60
C ALA A 177 -18.70 4.48 -23.52
N ASP A 178 -18.21 3.24 -23.60
CA ASP A 178 -19.08 2.06 -23.51
C ASP A 178 -19.63 1.85 -22.08
N PHE A 179 -18.85 2.09 -21.03
CA PHE A 179 -19.32 2.03 -19.65
C PHE A 179 -20.39 3.09 -19.37
N THR A 180 -20.16 4.33 -19.81
CA THR A 180 -21.13 5.42 -19.67
C THR A 180 -22.44 5.08 -20.38
N ALA A 181 -22.35 4.52 -21.60
CA ALA A 181 -23.53 4.09 -22.34
C ALA A 181 -24.24 2.90 -21.67
N ALA A 182 -23.51 1.96 -21.07
CA ALA A 182 -24.10 0.85 -20.33
C ALA A 182 -24.79 1.31 -19.04
N GLU A 183 -24.19 2.25 -18.29
CA GLU A 183 -24.74 2.81 -17.06
C GLU A 183 -26.09 3.49 -17.28
N ALA A 184 -26.20 4.33 -18.33
CA ALA A 184 -27.46 4.95 -18.70
C ALA A 184 -28.57 3.93 -19.01
N LEU A 185 -28.22 2.76 -19.56
CA LEU A 185 -29.17 1.67 -19.77
C LEU A 185 -29.50 0.97 -18.44
N TRP A 186 -28.50 0.73 -17.58
CA TRP A 186 -28.71 0.05 -16.31
C TRP A 186 -29.65 0.80 -15.37
N ASP A 187 -29.61 2.13 -15.36
CA ASP A 187 -30.51 2.98 -14.57
C ASP A 187 -31.99 2.81 -14.91
N THR A 188 -32.30 2.27 -16.11
CA THR A 188 -33.67 1.97 -16.54
C THR A 188 -34.15 0.57 -16.14
N THR A 189 -33.33 -0.21 -15.43
CA THR A 189 -33.59 -1.63 -15.11
C THR A 189 -33.50 -1.91 -13.60
N GLY A 190 -34.11 -3.01 -13.15
CA GLY A 190 -33.96 -3.54 -11.78
C GLY A 190 -32.79 -4.53 -11.62
N GLN A 191 -31.80 -4.53 -12.51
CA GLN A 191 -30.69 -5.51 -12.50
C GLN A 191 -29.58 -5.06 -11.54
N GLU A 192 -29.83 -5.16 -10.23
CA GLU A 192 -28.91 -4.66 -9.19
C GLU A 192 -27.53 -5.34 -9.19
N HIS A 193 -27.45 -6.63 -9.52
CA HIS A 193 -26.17 -7.32 -9.67
C HIS A 193 -25.35 -6.76 -10.84
N ASP A 194 -25.98 -6.55 -12.01
CA ASP A 194 -25.28 -5.99 -13.17
C ASP A 194 -24.84 -4.53 -12.93
N LYS A 195 -25.61 -3.76 -12.15
CA LYS A 195 -25.20 -2.43 -11.69
C LYS A 195 -23.95 -2.49 -10.80
N ALA A 196 -23.86 -3.47 -9.90
CA ALA A 196 -22.65 -3.66 -9.09
C ALA A 196 -21.42 -4.03 -9.95
N ASP A 197 -21.59 -4.92 -10.94
CA ASP A 197 -20.53 -5.28 -11.91
C ASP A 197 -20.06 -4.08 -12.76
N ALA A 198 -20.99 -3.18 -13.12
CA ALA A 198 -20.67 -1.95 -13.81
C ALA A 198 -19.80 -1.01 -12.95
N VAL A 199 -20.11 -0.86 -11.66
CA VAL A 199 -19.29 -0.08 -10.71
C VAL A 199 -17.92 -0.72 -10.52
N GLU A 200 -17.83 -2.04 -10.34
CA GLU A 200 -16.56 -2.79 -10.29
C GLU A 200 -15.71 -2.51 -11.53
N SER A 201 -16.33 -2.56 -12.71
CA SER A 201 -15.67 -2.33 -14.00
C SER A 201 -15.17 -0.90 -14.17
N ARG A 202 -15.90 0.11 -13.66
CA ARG A 202 -15.43 1.50 -13.59
C ARG A 202 -14.23 1.64 -12.64
N GLY A 203 -14.21 0.90 -11.53
CA GLY A 203 -13.05 0.83 -10.63
C GLY A 203 -11.80 0.33 -11.37
N LEU A 204 -11.96 -0.68 -12.22
CA LEU A 204 -10.88 -1.14 -13.09
C LEU A 204 -10.44 -0.07 -14.11
N ALA A 205 -11.39 0.66 -14.71
CA ALA A 205 -11.07 1.76 -15.64
C ALA A 205 -10.25 2.86 -14.95
N ALA A 206 -10.69 3.31 -13.76
CA ALA A 206 -9.97 4.27 -12.94
C ALA A 206 -8.54 3.80 -12.64
N PHE A 207 -8.39 2.53 -12.26
CA PHE A 207 -7.06 1.95 -12.04
C PHE A 207 -6.18 1.99 -13.29
N ARG A 208 -6.72 1.64 -14.47
CA ARG A 208 -5.96 1.67 -15.74
C ARG A 208 -5.55 3.08 -16.15
N SER A 209 -6.31 4.09 -15.74
CA SER A 209 -6.00 5.51 -15.92
C SER A 209 -5.00 6.06 -14.89
N GLY A 210 -4.58 5.24 -13.92
CA GLY A 210 -3.62 5.62 -12.87
C GLY A 210 -4.25 6.24 -11.63
N ASP A 211 -5.58 6.28 -11.53
CA ASP A 211 -6.32 6.86 -10.42
C ASP A 211 -6.63 5.80 -9.36
N ILE A 212 -5.60 5.48 -8.57
CA ILE A 212 -5.69 4.50 -7.47
C ILE A 212 -6.76 4.88 -6.44
N PRO A 213 -6.87 6.15 -5.98
CA PRO A 213 -7.89 6.53 -5.00
C PRO A 213 -9.32 6.32 -5.51
N ALA A 214 -9.63 6.71 -6.76
CA ALA A 214 -10.94 6.47 -7.33
C ALA A 214 -11.23 4.98 -7.56
N ALA A 215 -10.21 4.20 -7.94
CA ALA A 215 -10.35 2.76 -8.10
C ALA A 215 -10.74 2.07 -6.78
N LEU A 216 -10.05 2.39 -5.68
CA LEU A 216 -10.37 1.85 -4.36
C LEU A 216 -11.79 2.21 -3.93
N ARG A 217 -12.19 3.47 -4.11
CA ARG A 217 -13.55 3.94 -3.77
C ARG A 217 -14.63 3.19 -4.54
N LEU A 218 -14.46 3.02 -5.85
CA LEU A 218 -15.42 2.31 -6.70
C LEU A 218 -15.48 0.82 -6.37
N LEU A 219 -14.36 0.19 -6.02
CA LEU A 219 -14.36 -1.21 -5.58
C LEU A 219 -15.04 -1.39 -4.21
N ASP A 220 -14.85 -0.46 -3.27
CA ASP A 220 -15.59 -0.45 -1.99
C ASP A 220 -17.10 -0.27 -2.21
N GLU A 221 -17.50 0.62 -3.12
CA GLU A 221 -18.91 0.81 -3.49
C GLU A 221 -19.51 -0.46 -4.13
N ALA A 222 -18.78 -1.11 -5.03
CA ALA A 222 -19.22 -2.36 -5.64
C ALA A 222 -19.38 -3.48 -4.60
N GLU A 223 -18.46 -3.57 -3.64
CA GLU A 223 -18.53 -4.55 -2.55
C GLU A 223 -19.77 -4.34 -1.67
N GLU A 224 -20.11 -3.09 -1.34
CA GLU A 224 -21.33 -2.78 -0.58
C GLU A 224 -22.59 -3.21 -1.33
N ARG A 225 -22.64 -2.96 -2.66
CA ARG A 225 -23.76 -3.40 -3.51
C ARG A 225 -23.87 -4.92 -3.57
N TYR A 226 -22.76 -5.63 -3.74
CA TYR A 226 -22.75 -7.10 -3.73
C TYR A 226 -23.14 -7.68 -2.37
N ALA A 227 -22.71 -7.05 -1.26
CA ALA A 227 -23.04 -7.50 0.09
C ALA A 227 -24.55 -7.44 0.36
N LYS A 228 -25.24 -6.40 -0.11
CA LYS A 228 -26.72 -6.28 -0.02
C LYS A 228 -27.45 -7.40 -0.75
N LEU A 229 -26.83 -7.97 -1.79
CA LEU A 229 -27.37 -9.07 -2.58
C LEU A 229 -26.95 -10.46 -2.07
N GLY A 230 -26.02 -10.53 -1.11
CA GLY A 230 -25.46 -11.80 -0.62
C GLY A 230 -24.62 -12.56 -1.67
N THR A 231 -24.04 -11.86 -2.63
CA THR A 231 -23.38 -12.46 -3.81
C THR A 231 -21.87 -12.59 -3.60
N PRO A 232 -21.23 -13.70 -4.01
CA PRO A 232 -19.77 -13.85 -3.90
C PRO A 232 -19.00 -12.87 -4.81
N THR A 233 -17.94 -12.29 -4.28
CA THR A 233 -17.20 -11.17 -4.89
C THR A 233 -15.86 -11.55 -5.52
N PHE A 234 -15.72 -12.79 -6.03
CA PHE A 234 -14.40 -13.29 -6.45
C PHE A 234 -13.71 -12.44 -7.55
N MET A 235 -14.48 -11.85 -8.47
CA MET A 235 -13.94 -10.95 -9.49
C MET A 235 -13.46 -9.62 -8.90
N LEU A 236 -14.30 -8.99 -8.09
CA LEU A 236 -13.95 -7.82 -7.29
C LEU A 236 -12.67 -8.06 -6.49
N ASN A 237 -12.53 -9.21 -5.82
CA ASN A 237 -11.34 -9.53 -5.02
C ASN A 237 -10.08 -9.60 -5.89
N ILE A 238 -10.15 -10.20 -7.09
CA ILE A 238 -9.04 -10.21 -8.05
C ILE A 238 -8.67 -8.76 -8.45
N ARG A 239 -9.65 -7.91 -8.76
CA ARG A 239 -9.41 -6.50 -9.12
C ARG A 239 -8.82 -5.71 -7.95
N ARG A 240 -9.36 -5.90 -6.76
CA ARG A 240 -8.87 -5.30 -5.52
C ARG A 240 -7.41 -5.67 -5.26
N CYS A 241 -7.03 -6.93 -5.43
CA CYS A 241 -5.63 -7.34 -5.35
C CYS A 241 -4.74 -6.55 -6.32
N GLU A 242 -5.16 -6.37 -7.58
CA GLU A 242 -4.39 -5.58 -8.57
C GLU A 242 -4.19 -4.12 -8.11
N VAL A 243 -5.24 -3.47 -7.61
CA VAL A 243 -5.19 -2.08 -7.13
C VAL A 243 -4.33 -1.96 -5.86
N LEU A 244 -4.51 -2.87 -4.89
CA LEU A 244 -3.72 -2.90 -3.66
C LEU A 244 -2.21 -3.07 -3.95
N MET A 245 -1.83 -3.96 -4.87
CA MET A 245 -0.43 -4.10 -5.27
C MET A 245 0.14 -2.81 -5.87
N ALA A 246 -0.61 -2.13 -6.74
CA ALA A 246 -0.19 -0.86 -7.32
C ALA A 246 -0.10 0.27 -6.29
N ALA A 247 -0.94 0.22 -5.25
CA ALA A 247 -0.93 1.10 -4.09
C ALA A 247 0.22 0.83 -3.11
N GLY A 248 1.07 -0.18 -3.36
CA GLY A 248 2.15 -0.58 -2.45
C GLY A 248 1.66 -1.36 -1.21
N LEU A 249 0.51 -2.03 -1.32
CA LEU A 249 -0.14 -2.85 -0.30
C LEU A 249 -0.11 -4.36 -0.66
N PRO A 250 1.06 -4.97 -0.90
CA PRO A 250 1.14 -6.36 -1.39
C PRO A 250 0.77 -7.40 -0.32
N VAL A 251 0.98 -7.10 0.96
CA VAL A 251 0.61 -8.01 2.06
C VAL A 251 -0.91 -8.10 2.18
N GLU A 252 -1.59 -6.96 2.10
CA GLU A 252 -3.05 -6.89 2.09
C GLU A 252 -3.64 -7.57 0.86
N ALA A 253 -3.04 -7.37 -0.32
CA ALA A 253 -3.44 -8.06 -1.54
C ALA A 253 -3.31 -9.59 -1.42
N LEU A 254 -2.27 -10.09 -0.73
CA LEU A 254 -2.08 -11.52 -0.50
C LEU A 254 -3.14 -12.07 0.46
N ALA A 255 -3.42 -11.37 1.56
CA ALA A 255 -4.45 -11.75 2.52
C ALA A 255 -5.85 -11.80 1.88
N GLU A 256 -6.17 -10.81 1.04
CA GLU A 256 -7.40 -10.74 0.26
C GLU A 256 -7.55 -11.94 -0.69
N ALA A 257 -6.50 -12.23 -1.48
CA ALA A 257 -6.51 -13.37 -2.38
C ALA A 257 -6.66 -14.71 -1.63
N ASP A 258 -6.01 -14.87 -0.49
CA ASP A 258 -6.10 -16.08 0.32
C ASP A 258 -7.46 -16.27 0.97
N ALA A 259 -8.10 -15.19 1.43
CA ALA A 259 -9.47 -15.23 1.92
C ALA A 259 -10.45 -15.65 0.82
N ALA A 260 -10.32 -15.05 -0.37
CA ALA A 260 -11.13 -15.38 -1.53
C ALA A 260 -10.95 -16.82 -2.00
N ILE A 261 -9.71 -17.36 -1.97
CA ILE A 261 -9.44 -18.77 -2.30
C ILE A 261 -10.13 -19.71 -1.30
N ARG A 262 -10.05 -19.43 0.01
CA ARG A 262 -10.73 -20.25 1.04
C ARG A 262 -12.24 -20.24 0.86
N ALA A 263 -12.83 -19.07 0.63
CA ALA A 263 -14.27 -18.95 0.37
C ALA A 263 -14.69 -19.72 -0.89
N LEU A 264 -13.91 -19.63 -1.97
CA LEU A 264 -14.17 -20.34 -3.22
C LEU A 264 -14.09 -21.86 -3.06
N ASP A 265 -13.11 -22.34 -2.29
CA ASP A 265 -12.92 -23.77 -2.02
C ASP A 265 -14.06 -24.34 -1.15
N GLY A 266 -14.60 -23.53 -0.24
CA GLY A 266 -15.72 -23.93 0.64
C GLY A 266 -17.04 -24.20 -0.10
N ILE A 267 -17.28 -23.57 -1.25
CA ILE A 267 -18.52 -23.71 -2.01
C ILE A 267 -18.40 -24.60 -3.26
N GLY A 268 -17.24 -25.25 -3.49
CA GLY A 268 -17.02 -26.04 -4.70
C GLY A 268 -16.99 -25.20 -5.99
N GLY A 269 -16.49 -23.96 -5.88
CA GLY A 269 -16.65 -22.90 -6.86
C GLY A 269 -15.88 -23.05 -8.19
N GLN A 270 -15.75 -21.95 -8.91
CA GLN A 270 -15.27 -21.91 -10.29
C GLN A 270 -13.75 -22.18 -10.41
N SER A 271 -13.37 -23.22 -11.16
CA SER A 271 -11.96 -23.59 -11.40
C SER A 271 -11.16 -22.47 -12.08
N THR A 272 -11.80 -21.71 -12.98
CA THR A 272 -11.17 -20.57 -13.65
C THR A 272 -10.82 -19.44 -12.67
N ARG A 273 -11.73 -19.11 -11.74
CA ARG A 273 -11.50 -18.08 -10.71
C ARG A 273 -10.43 -18.49 -9.73
N LYS A 274 -10.37 -19.77 -9.35
CA LYS A 274 -9.28 -20.30 -8.51
C LYS A 274 -7.91 -20.04 -9.15
N ALA A 275 -7.78 -20.30 -10.45
CA ALA A 275 -6.51 -20.06 -11.16
C ALA A 275 -6.13 -18.57 -11.20
N GLU A 276 -7.09 -17.66 -11.40
CA GLU A 276 -6.88 -16.21 -11.38
C GLU A 276 -6.48 -15.69 -10.00
N LEU A 277 -7.18 -16.12 -8.95
CA LEU A 277 -6.84 -15.76 -7.56
C LEU A 277 -5.45 -16.27 -7.15
N LEU A 278 -5.07 -17.47 -7.58
CA LEU A 278 -3.72 -18.00 -7.33
C LEU A 278 -2.65 -17.16 -8.03
N LEU A 279 -2.92 -16.64 -9.23
CA LEU A 279 -2.02 -15.72 -9.90
C LEU A 279 -1.92 -14.37 -9.17
N ALA A 280 -3.04 -13.83 -8.69
CA ALA A 280 -3.06 -12.61 -7.88
C ALA A 280 -2.25 -12.80 -6.58
N ALA A 281 -2.49 -13.89 -5.84
CA ALA A 281 -1.73 -14.26 -4.65
C ALA A 281 -0.22 -14.40 -4.94
N ALA A 282 0.14 -15.04 -6.07
CA ALA A 282 1.54 -15.20 -6.43
C ALA A 282 2.25 -13.86 -6.72
N ARG A 283 1.56 -12.92 -7.38
CA ARG A 283 2.08 -11.56 -7.62
C ARG A 283 2.24 -10.79 -6.32
N ALA A 284 1.22 -10.86 -5.45
CA ALA A 284 1.21 -10.20 -4.16
C ALA A 284 2.35 -10.70 -3.26
N ALA A 285 2.51 -12.03 -3.12
CA ALA A 285 3.61 -12.63 -2.38
C ALA A 285 4.99 -12.22 -2.91
N ARG A 286 5.17 -12.14 -4.24
CA ARG A 286 6.44 -11.68 -4.83
C ARG A 286 6.77 -10.24 -4.46
N LEU A 287 5.76 -9.35 -4.45
CA LEU A 287 5.92 -7.95 -4.08
C LEU A 287 6.06 -7.75 -2.56
N ALA A 288 5.57 -8.69 -1.76
CA ALA A 288 5.74 -8.74 -0.31
C ALA A 288 7.06 -9.39 0.14
N ASP A 289 8.00 -9.63 -0.79
CA ASP A 289 9.29 -10.30 -0.54
C ASP A 289 9.17 -11.73 0.06
N ASP A 290 8.10 -12.46 -0.31
CA ASP A 290 7.90 -13.88 0.02
C ASP A 290 8.00 -14.74 -1.25
N PRO A 291 9.23 -15.06 -1.69
CA PRO A 291 9.44 -15.80 -2.92
C PRO A 291 8.95 -17.25 -2.84
N GLN A 292 8.90 -17.87 -1.66
CA GLN A 292 8.47 -19.27 -1.53
C GLN A 292 6.97 -19.41 -1.74
N THR A 293 6.18 -18.55 -1.11
CA THR A 293 4.73 -18.50 -1.35
C THR A 293 4.44 -18.14 -2.81
N ALA A 294 5.16 -17.17 -3.37
CA ALA A 294 5.00 -16.80 -4.78
C ALA A 294 5.26 -17.98 -5.73
N ILE A 295 6.33 -18.75 -5.53
CA ILE A 295 6.65 -19.95 -6.32
C ILE A 295 5.53 -20.99 -6.20
N ALA A 296 5.08 -21.29 -4.98
CA ALA A 296 4.06 -22.31 -4.74
C ALA A 296 2.74 -21.97 -5.44
N ARG A 297 2.27 -20.72 -5.29
CA ARG A 297 1.02 -20.25 -5.90
C ARG A 297 1.12 -20.14 -7.42
N ALA A 298 2.22 -19.59 -7.95
CA ALA A 298 2.43 -19.48 -9.40
C ALA A 298 2.51 -20.85 -10.08
N ALA A 299 3.20 -21.82 -9.48
CA ALA A 299 3.30 -23.18 -10.04
C ALA A 299 1.93 -23.88 -10.13
N LEU A 300 1.06 -23.69 -9.14
CA LEU A 300 -0.31 -24.20 -9.20
C LEU A 300 -1.13 -23.47 -10.26
N ALA A 301 -1.04 -22.13 -10.34
CA ALA A 301 -1.71 -21.34 -11.36
C ALA A 301 -1.31 -21.78 -12.79
N VAL A 302 -0.01 -21.98 -13.06
CA VAL A 302 0.48 -22.48 -14.36
C VAL A 302 -0.17 -23.81 -14.72
N ARG A 303 -0.19 -24.78 -13.80
CA ARG A 303 -0.82 -26.10 -14.05
C ARG A 303 -2.31 -25.98 -14.36
N LEU A 304 -3.03 -25.15 -13.61
CA LEU A 304 -4.46 -24.94 -13.82
C LEU A 304 -4.74 -24.25 -15.16
N PHE A 305 -4.03 -23.17 -15.49
CA PHE A 305 -4.22 -22.48 -16.78
C PHE A 305 -3.89 -23.37 -17.98
N ALA A 306 -2.83 -24.19 -17.89
CA ALA A 306 -2.49 -25.16 -18.93
C ALA A 306 -3.61 -26.20 -19.11
N GLY A 307 -4.12 -26.78 -18.01
CA GLY A 307 -5.25 -27.71 -18.05
C GLY A 307 -6.53 -27.10 -18.63
N GLN A 308 -6.75 -25.80 -18.37
CA GLN A 308 -7.87 -25.01 -18.88
C GLN A 308 -7.64 -24.46 -20.29
N ARG A 309 -6.46 -24.65 -20.89
CA ARG A 309 -6.05 -24.12 -22.21
C ARG A 309 -6.07 -22.60 -22.31
N ARG A 310 -5.72 -21.92 -21.22
CA ARG A 310 -5.72 -20.45 -21.11
C ARG A 310 -4.32 -19.91 -21.33
N THR A 311 -3.84 -19.98 -22.57
CA THR A 311 -2.44 -19.67 -22.95
C THR A 311 -1.98 -18.28 -22.50
N TRP A 312 -2.85 -17.27 -22.62
CA TRP A 312 -2.53 -15.91 -22.19
C TRP A 312 -2.24 -15.87 -20.68
N TRP A 313 -3.10 -16.49 -19.89
CA TRP A 313 -2.98 -16.56 -18.43
C TRP A 313 -1.82 -17.43 -17.96
N GLU A 314 -1.62 -18.58 -18.61
CA GLU A 314 -0.47 -19.46 -18.34
C GLU A 314 0.84 -18.70 -18.52
N THR A 315 0.96 -17.93 -19.60
CA THR A 315 2.17 -17.13 -19.91
C THR A 315 2.44 -16.10 -18.82
N HIS A 316 1.41 -15.39 -18.34
CA HIS A 316 1.53 -14.45 -17.21
C HIS A 316 1.90 -15.14 -15.89
N ALA A 317 1.37 -16.34 -15.63
CA ALA A 317 1.73 -17.11 -14.45
C ALA A 317 3.18 -17.61 -14.50
N ARG A 318 3.68 -17.99 -15.69
CA ARG A 318 5.08 -18.33 -15.91
C ARG A 318 6.00 -17.14 -15.66
N LEU A 319 5.64 -15.94 -16.12
CA LEU A 319 6.40 -14.72 -15.83
C LEU A 319 6.59 -14.52 -14.32
N VAL A 320 5.51 -14.63 -13.54
CA VAL A 320 5.56 -14.50 -12.07
C VAL A 320 6.41 -15.60 -11.44
N LEU A 321 6.28 -16.85 -11.90
CA LEU A 321 7.06 -17.98 -11.40
C LEU A 321 8.57 -17.81 -11.65
N ILE A 322 8.95 -17.34 -12.84
CA ILE A 322 10.36 -17.07 -13.19
C ILE A 322 10.88 -15.94 -12.31
N GLY A 323 10.12 -14.85 -12.16
CA GLY A 323 10.50 -13.72 -11.31
C GLY A 323 10.68 -14.12 -9.84
N ALA A 324 9.78 -14.95 -9.30
CA ALA A 324 9.87 -15.44 -7.92
C ALA A 324 11.07 -16.39 -7.71
N ARG A 325 11.39 -17.24 -8.70
CA ARG A 325 12.59 -18.10 -8.67
C ARG A 325 13.87 -17.27 -8.70
N HIS A 326 13.91 -16.24 -9.52
CA HIS A 326 15.04 -15.33 -9.60
C HIS A 326 15.25 -14.58 -8.28
N ALA A 327 14.18 -14.04 -7.68
CA ALA A 327 14.22 -13.41 -6.35
C ALA A 327 14.70 -14.38 -5.24
N ALA A 328 14.38 -15.67 -5.35
CA ALA A 328 14.91 -16.72 -4.46
C ALA A 328 16.39 -17.08 -4.71
N GLY A 329 17.15 -16.26 -5.46
CA GLY A 329 18.56 -16.48 -5.77
C GLY A 329 18.84 -17.55 -6.82
N ARG A 330 17.82 -18.04 -7.56
CA ARG A 330 18.03 -19.03 -8.63
C ARG A 330 18.38 -18.32 -9.94
N GLY A 331 19.62 -18.45 -10.38
CA GLY A 331 20.08 -18.05 -11.72
C GLY A 331 20.57 -19.25 -12.52
N SER A 332 20.12 -19.41 -13.77
CA SER A 332 20.69 -20.41 -14.70
C SER A 332 20.41 -20.01 -16.14
N GLY A 333 21.22 -20.50 -17.08
CA GLY A 333 20.98 -20.29 -18.51
C GLY A 333 19.60 -20.78 -18.98
N ARG A 334 19.10 -21.87 -18.36
CA ARG A 334 17.74 -22.35 -18.60
C ARG A 334 16.67 -21.32 -18.18
N LEU A 335 16.88 -20.62 -17.06
CA LEU A 335 15.96 -19.60 -16.59
C LEU A 335 15.95 -18.36 -17.51
N VAL A 336 17.11 -18.01 -18.11
CA VAL A 336 17.17 -16.98 -19.16
C VAL A 336 16.36 -17.40 -20.38
N ALA A 337 16.55 -18.63 -20.87
CA ALA A 337 15.81 -19.16 -22.02
C ALA A 337 14.29 -19.20 -21.74
N ASP A 338 13.88 -19.65 -20.55
CA ASP A 338 12.48 -19.65 -20.13
C ASP A 338 11.90 -18.22 -20.10
N ALA A 339 12.65 -17.25 -19.57
CA ALA A 339 12.23 -15.85 -19.53
C ALA A 339 12.11 -15.22 -20.93
N ALA A 340 13.07 -15.50 -21.81
CA ALA A 340 13.06 -15.06 -23.20
C ALA A 340 11.86 -15.64 -23.96
N ALA A 341 11.59 -16.94 -23.82
CA ALA A 341 10.44 -17.59 -24.45
C ALA A 341 9.10 -17.01 -23.95
N VAL A 342 8.99 -16.70 -22.65
CA VAL A 342 7.82 -16.00 -22.10
C VAL A 342 7.68 -14.60 -22.69
N ALA A 343 8.77 -13.84 -22.80
CA ALA A 343 8.75 -12.51 -23.40
C ALA A 343 8.29 -12.55 -24.86
N GLU A 344 8.86 -13.43 -25.69
CA GLU A 344 8.44 -13.63 -27.08
C GLU A 344 6.96 -14.02 -27.20
N ARG A 345 6.49 -14.90 -26.31
CA ARG A 345 5.10 -15.31 -26.29
C ARG A 345 4.16 -14.17 -25.93
N LEU A 346 4.54 -13.33 -24.96
CA LEU A 346 3.76 -12.13 -24.59
C LEU A 346 3.73 -11.11 -25.74
N VAL A 347 4.82 -10.96 -26.49
CA VAL A 347 4.86 -10.12 -27.71
C VAL A 347 3.88 -10.66 -28.76
N ALA A 348 3.93 -11.97 -29.05
CA ALA A 348 3.01 -12.59 -30.02
C ALA A 348 1.53 -12.46 -29.62
N LEU A 349 1.25 -12.41 -28.32
CA LEU A 349 -0.09 -12.19 -27.78
C LEU A 349 -0.49 -10.70 -27.71
N GLY A 350 0.42 -9.77 -28.00
CA GLY A 350 0.19 -8.33 -27.85
C GLY A 350 -0.04 -7.89 -26.40
N ALA A 351 0.55 -8.59 -25.43
CA ALA A 351 0.32 -8.35 -24.01
C ALA A 351 1.19 -7.18 -23.47
N PRO A 352 0.61 -6.29 -22.64
CA PRO A 352 1.35 -5.15 -22.07
C PRO A 352 2.47 -5.55 -21.11
N ALA A 353 2.49 -6.80 -20.63
CA ALA A 353 3.53 -7.35 -19.76
C ALA A 353 4.81 -7.78 -20.52
N ALA A 354 4.85 -7.69 -21.85
CA ALA A 354 6.03 -8.10 -22.64
C ALA A 354 7.33 -7.34 -22.26
N PRO A 355 7.31 -6.01 -22.00
CA PRO A 355 8.50 -5.29 -21.52
C PRO A 355 8.96 -5.77 -20.14
N GLU A 356 8.05 -6.12 -19.23
CA GLU A 356 8.38 -6.67 -17.90
C GLU A 356 9.12 -8.01 -18.03
N ALA A 357 8.61 -8.92 -18.88
CA ALA A 357 9.28 -10.19 -19.14
C ALA A 357 10.66 -10.03 -19.77
N SER A 358 10.80 -9.07 -20.69
CA SER A 358 12.08 -8.77 -21.33
C SER A 358 13.08 -8.14 -20.35
N LEU A 359 12.62 -7.27 -19.46
CA LEU A 359 13.44 -6.73 -18.37
C LEU A 359 13.95 -7.87 -17.45
N LEU A 360 13.08 -8.80 -17.08
CA LEU A 360 13.45 -9.97 -16.28
C LEU A 360 14.49 -10.85 -16.98
N ALA A 361 14.29 -11.17 -18.27
CA ALA A 361 15.26 -11.93 -19.05
C ALA A 361 16.63 -11.22 -19.12
N GLY A 362 16.61 -9.90 -19.32
CA GLY A 362 17.81 -9.06 -19.33
C GLY A 362 18.55 -9.04 -18.00
N ARG A 363 17.83 -8.97 -16.87
CA ARG A 363 18.42 -9.04 -15.52
C ARG A 363 19.12 -10.36 -15.26
N ILE A 364 18.43 -11.47 -15.50
CA ILE A 364 19.00 -12.80 -15.29
C ILE A 364 20.24 -13.00 -16.18
N ALA A 365 20.21 -12.49 -17.42
CA ALA A 365 21.38 -12.53 -18.31
C ALA A 365 22.55 -11.68 -17.80
N LEU A 366 22.30 -10.46 -17.28
CA LEU A 366 23.34 -9.63 -16.66
C LEU A 366 23.99 -10.31 -15.46
N ASP A 367 23.19 -10.92 -14.58
CA ASP A 367 23.70 -11.62 -13.39
C ASP A 367 24.58 -12.84 -13.74
N LEU A 368 24.38 -13.42 -14.93
CA LEU A 368 25.23 -14.49 -15.48
C LEU A 368 26.40 -13.97 -16.34
N GLY A 369 26.54 -12.65 -16.51
CA GLY A 369 27.57 -12.03 -17.33
C GLY A 369 27.33 -12.10 -18.85
N TRP A 370 26.12 -12.47 -19.29
CA TRP A 370 25.76 -12.62 -20.70
C TRP A 370 25.33 -11.28 -21.31
N THR A 371 26.32 -10.40 -21.54
CA THR A 371 26.11 -9.00 -21.92
C THR A 371 25.35 -8.83 -23.26
N THR A 372 25.62 -9.66 -24.26
CA THR A 372 24.94 -9.60 -25.57
C THR A 372 23.45 -9.93 -25.47
N ASP A 373 23.11 -11.02 -24.77
CA ASP A 373 21.71 -11.41 -24.55
C ASP A 373 20.99 -10.37 -23.68
N ALA A 374 21.65 -9.88 -22.63
CA ALA A 374 21.13 -8.81 -21.79
C ALA A 374 20.79 -7.56 -22.61
N GLU A 375 21.69 -7.08 -23.46
CA GLU A 375 21.47 -5.90 -24.28
C GLU A 375 20.26 -6.08 -25.21
N ARG A 376 20.11 -7.24 -25.86
CA ARG A 376 18.95 -7.54 -26.72
C ARG A 376 17.63 -7.39 -25.95
N HIS A 377 17.53 -8.01 -24.79
CA HIS A 377 16.28 -8.02 -24.00
C HIS A 377 16.00 -6.67 -23.33
N LEU A 378 17.02 -6.01 -22.77
CA LEU A 378 16.86 -4.71 -22.14
C LEU A 378 16.55 -3.61 -23.17
N ALA A 379 17.13 -3.67 -24.38
CA ALA A 379 16.83 -2.70 -25.44
C ALA A 379 15.37 -2.75 -25.87
N PHE A 380 14.77 -3.95 -25.91
CA PHE A 380 13.34 -4.09 -26.14
C PHE A 380 12.52 -3.48 -25.00
N ALA A 381 12.81 -3.85 -23.75
CA ALA A 381 12.09 -3.33 -22.57
C ALA A 381 12.17 -1.79 -22.48
N ALA A 382 13.34 -1.21 -22.77
CA ALA A 382 13.58 0.22 -22.71
C ALA A 382 12.70 1.04 -23.66
N ARG A 383 12.12 0.45 -24.72
CA ARG A 383 11.20 1.16 -25.65
C ARG A 383 9.93 1.66 -24.95
N SER A 384 9.51 1.02 -23.87
CA SER A 384 8.32 1.40 -23.09
C SER A 384 8.50 2.69 -22.26
N ARG A 385 9.71 3.25 -22.16
CA ARG A 385 10.01 4.43 -21.33
C ARG A 385 9.23 5.70 -21.69
N HIS A 386 8.68 5.78 -22.91
CA HIS A 386 7.94 6.95 -23.42
C HIS A 386 6.44 6.71 -23.58
N ASN A 387 5.97 5.47 -23.50
CA ASN A 387 4.60 5.10 -23.87
C ASN A 387 3.93 4.26 -22.77
N GLY A 388 2.64 4.49 -22.55
CA GLY A 388 1.83 3.73 -21.60
C GLY A 388 1.81 4.32 -20.18
N PRO A 389 1.18 3.60 -19.23
CA PRO A 389 0.97 4.09 -17.87
C PRO A 389 2.30 4.25 -17.10
N PRO A 390 2.32 5.01 -15.98
CA PRO A 390 3.52 5.30 -15.21
C PRO A 390 4.39 4.06 -14.90
N LEU A 391 3.79 2.96 -14.43
CA LEU A 391 4.50 1.72 -14.10
C LEU A 391 5.23 1.09 -15.31
N ALA A 392 4.63 1.17 -16.50
CA ALA A 392 5.25 0.68 -17.73
C ALA A 392 6.44 1.55 -18.12
N ARG A 393 6.31 2.88 -18.00
CA ARG A 393 7.41 3.81 -18.26
C ARG A 393 8.58 3.59 -17.29
N MET A 394 8.30 3.32 -16.01
CA MET A 394 9.34 2.97 -15.03
C MET A 394 10.07 1.68 -15.39
N THR A 395 9.36 0.65 -15.84
CA THR A 395 9.96 -0.60 -16.36
C THR A 395 10.95 -0.30 -17.50
N GLY A 396 10.56 0.59 -18.43
CA GLY A 396 11.44 1.04 -19.50
C GLY A 396 12.66 1.82 -19.02
N TRP A 397 12.53 2.69 -18.02
CA TRP A 397 13.64 3.42 -17.44
C TRP A 397 14.60 2.54 -16.64
N ALA A 398 14.09 1.54 -15.92
CA ALA A 398 14.91 0.53 -15.26
C ALA A 398 15.73 -0.28 -16.27
N ALA A 399 15.11 -0.70 -17.37
CA ALA A 399 15.82 -1.35 -18.47
C ALA A 399 16.92 -0.46 -19.05
N GLN A 400 16.64 0.83 -19.28
CA GLN A 400 17.62 1.78 -19.80
C GLN A 400 18.78 2.03 -18.82
N ALA A 401 18.51 2.07 -17.51
CA ALA A 401 19.55 2.20 -16.48
C ALA A 401 20.48 0.98 -16.47
N LEU A 402 19.93 -0.23 -16.53
CA LEU A 402 20.71 -1.47 -16.59
C LEU A 402 21.56 -1.57 -17.87
N ARG A 403 21.03 -1.14 -19.03
CA ARG A 403 21.83 -1.04 -20.27
C ARG A 403 23.00 -0.10 -20.13
N ALA A 404 22.76 1.09 -19.59
CA ALA A 404 23.82 2.07 -19.38
C ALA A 404 24.87 1.56 -18.38
N GLN A 405 24.46 0.79 -17.38
CA GLN A 405 25.37 0.14 -16.45
C GLN A 405 26.24 -0.90 -17.15
N ALA A 406 25.63 -1.79 -17.94
CA ALA A 406 26.34 -2.83 -18.70
C ALA A 406 27.30 -2.24 -19.74
N ALA A 407 26.96 -1.09 -20.33
CA ALA A 407 27.81 -0.34 -21.25
C ALA A 407 28.90 0.49 -20.54
N GLY A 408 29.00 0.45 -19.21
CA GLY A 408 30.00 1.21 -18.46
C GLY A 408 29.80 2.73 -18.53
N SER A 409 28.56 3.21 -18.67
CA SER A 409 28.22 4.63 -18.75
C SER A 409 27.51 5.13 -17.48
N PRO A 410 28.26 5.59 -16.45
CA PRO A 410 27.66 6.15 -15.24
C PRO A 410 26.74 7.33 -15.51
N ARG A 411 27.09 8.20 -16.48
CA ARG A 411 26.22 9.33 -16.87
C ARG A 411 24.87 8.84 -17.41
N GLY A 412 24.88 7.78 -18.23
CA GLY A 412 23.66 7.17 -18.76
C GLY A 412 22.80 6.54 -17.67
N VAL A 413 23.42 5.86 -16.68
CA VAL A 413 22.70 5.30 -15.52
C VAL A 413 21.98 6.41 -14.76
N LEU A 414 22.69 7.49 -14.42
CA LEU A 414 22.15 8.58 -13.63
C LEU A 414 21.03 9.33 -14.37
N GLU A 415 21.14 9.54 -15.68
CA GLU A 415 20.04 10.15 -16.46
C GLU A 415 18.82 9.24 -16.52
N ALA A 416 19.00 7.94 -16.78
CA ALA A 416 17.89 7.00 -16.82
C ALA A 416 17.18 6.88 -15.46
N CYS A 417 17.93 6.82 -14.36
CA CYS A 417 17.38 6.80 -13.00
C CYS A 417 16.64 8.10 -12.68
N ARG A 418 17.14 9.25 -13.14
CA ARG A 418 16.49 10.55 -12.93
C ARG A 418 15.13 10.56 -13.60
N ARG A 419 15.06 10.24 -14.90
CA ARG A 419 13.81 10.22 -15.65
C ARG A 419 12.81 9.18 -15.11
N GLY A 420 13.32 8.02 -14.68
CA GLY A 420 12.48 6.99 -14.07
C GLY A 420 11.87 7.43 -12.73
N LEU A 421 12.64 8.12 -11.88
CA LEU A 421 12.15 8.67 -10.63
C LEU A 421 11.24 9.89 -10.84
N ASP A 422 11.48 10.72 -11.86
CA ASP A 422 10.56 11.83 -12.21
C ASP A 422 9.15 11.27 -12.51
N VAL A 423 9.04 10.15 -13.23
CA VAL A 423 7.76 9.48 -13.51
C VAL A 423 7.07 8.99 -12.23
N LEU A 424 7.84 8.51 -11.26
CA LEU A 424 7.33 8.06 -9.97
C LEU A 424 6.85 9.23 -9.11
N ASP A 425 7.60 10.33 -9.11
CA ASP A 425 7.25 11.56 -8.41
C ASP A 425 5.91 12.11 -8.92
N ASP A 426 5.73 12.21 -10.24
CA ASP A 426 4.47 12.63 -10.86
C ASP A 426 3.29 11.75 -10.43
N HIS A 427 3.48 10.42 -10.45
CA HIS A 427 2.44 9.49 -10.03
C HIS A 427 2.09 9.65 -8.55
N ARG A 428 3.10 9.79 -7.69
CA ARG A 428 2.92 9.93 -6.25
C ARG A 428 2.17 11.21 -5.88
N MET A 429 2.37 12.30 -6.61
CA MET A 429 1.66 13.56 -6.33
C MET A 429 0.14 13.46 -6.55
N THR A 430 -0.34 12.43 -7.27
CA THR A 430 -1.78 12.16 -7.41
C THR A 430 -2.41 11.51 -6.16
N LEU A 431 -1.59 11.02 -5.23
CA LEU A 431 -2.04 10.29 -4.03
C LEU A 431 -2.15 11.26 -2.84
N GLY A 432 -3.32 11.33 -2.21
CA GLY A 432 -3.58 12.23 -1.08
C GLY A 432 -3.09 11.68 0.26
N ALA A 433 -3.27 10.37 0.47
CA ALA A 433 -2.88 9.69 1.70
C ALA A 433 -1.35 9.60 1.86
N SER A 434 -0.84 10.00 3.03
CA SER A 434 0.58 9.85 3.41
C SER A 434 1.07 8.40 3.29
N GLU A 435 0.23 7.43 3.68
CA GLU A 435 0.56 6.02 3.57
C GLU A 435 0.79 5.57 2.12
N LEU A 436 -0.09 5.96 1.19
CA LEU A 436 0.05 5.61 -0.23
C LEU A 436 1.29 6.24 -0.84
N ARG A 437 1.54 7.52 -0.54
CA ARG A 437 2.74 8.23 -1.03
C ARG A 437 4.03 7.57 -0.56
N ALA A 438 4.07 7.18 0.71
CA ALA A 438 5.22 6.51 1.30
C ALA A 438 5.45 5.13 0.66
N ARG A 439 4.39 4.33 0.49
CA ARG A 439 4.48 2.98 -0.06
C ARG A 439 4.76 2.94 -1.57
N ALA A 440 4.32 3.93 -2.34
CA ALA A 440 4.61 4.04 -3.77
C ALA A 440 6.12 4.07 -4.07
N THR A 441 6.94 4.57 -3.13
CA THR A 441 8.40 4.66 -3.31
C THR A 441 9.10 3.31 -3.50
N ALA A 442 8.50 2.21 -3.02
CA ALA A 442 9.05 0.86 -3.21
C ALA A 442 9.36 0.55 -4.68
N GLN A 443 8.56 1.11 -5.60
CA GLN A 443 8.69 0.88 -7.03
C GLN A 443 9.93 1.58 -7.64
N GLY A 444 10.49 2.58 -6.95
CA GLY A 444 11.70 3.32 -7.35
C GLY A 444 12.99 2.84 -6.68
N ALA A 445 12.92 1.90 -5.72
CA ALA A 445 14.05 1.47 -4.91
C ALA A 445 15.25 0.97 -5.74
N GLU A 446 14.98 0.22 -6.82
CA GLU A 446 16.03 -0.30 -7.71
C GLU A 446 16.75 0.82 -8.47
N LEU A 447 16.00 1.80 -8.99
CA LEU A 447 16.57 2.96 -9.68
C LEU A 447 17.43 3.80 -8.73
N ALA A 448 16.97 3.98 -7.49
CA ALA A 448 17.74 4.65 -6.45
C ALA A 448 19.06 3.91 -6.15
N ALA A 449 19.01 2.59 -5.95
CA ALA A 449 20.20 1.78 -5.69
C ALA A 449 21.20 1.82 -6.87
N LEU A 450 20.71 1.75 -8.12
CA LEU A 450 21.55 1.89 -9.32
C LEU A 450 22.23 3.25 -9.38
N ALA A 451 21.51 4.33 -9.08
CA ALA A 451 22.06 5.68 -9.09
C ALA A 451 23.09 5.92 -7.98
N GLN A 452 22.85 5.39 -6.78
CA GLN A 452 23.80 5.45 -5.67
C GLN A 452 25.10 4.68 -6.00
N ARG A 453 25.00 3.46 -6.55
CA ARG A 453 26.18 2.70 -7.01
C ARG A 453 26.95 3.43 -8.11
N ALA A 454 26.27 3.95 -9.13
CA ALA A 454 26.92 4.72 -10.19
C ALA A 454 27.59 6.00 -9.66
N SER A 455 27.03 6.61 -8.62
CA SER A 455 27.59 7.79 -7.95
C SER A 455 28.85 7.47 -7.14
N LEU A 456 28.97 6.28 -6.56
CA LEU A 456 30.19 5.82 -5.89
C LEU A 456 31.35 5.60 -6.86
N VAL A 457 31.09 4.97 -8.00
CA VAL A 457 32.15 4.61 -8.97
C VAL A 457 32.70 5.84 -9.72
N SER A 458 31.82 6.80 -10.04
CA SER A 458 32.13 7.88 -10.99
C SER A 458 31.96 9.29 -10.44
N GLY A 459 31.60 9.42 -9.16
CA GLY A 459 31.20 10.67 -8.53
C GLY A 459 31.90 10.91 -7.19
N GLY A 460 31.97 12.18 -6.80
CA GLY A 460 32.41 12.57 -5.46
C GLY A 460 31.30 12.42 -4.42
N PRO A 461 31.62 12.49 -3.12
CA PRO A 461 30.66 12.34 -2.00
C PRO A 461 29.41 13.22 -2.11
N ARG A 462 29.54 14.45 -2.66
CA ARG A 462 28.41 15.36 -2.93
C ARG A 462 27.33 14.74 -3.83
N ARG A 463 27.74 13.99 -4.86
CA ARG A 463 26.80 13.38 -5.81
C ARG A 463 26.03 12.25 -5.15
N LEU A 464 26.71 11.42 -4.35
CA LEU A 464 26.06 10.36 -3.59
C LEU A 464 25.00 10.94 -2.65
N MET A 465 25.31 12.05 -1.97
CA MET A 465 24.35 12.77 -1.12
C MET A 465 23.08 13.18 -1.87
N VAL A 466 23.22 13.84 -3.04
CA VAL A 466 22.06 14.24 -3.85
C VAL A 466 21.19 13.05 -4.23
N TRP A 467 21.81 11.92 -4.57
CA TRP A 467 21.07 10.72 -4.94
C TRP A 467 20.47 9.97 -3.76
N SER A 468 21.06 10.05 -2.57
CA SER A 468 20.45 9.53 -1.36
C SER A 468 19.25 10.36 -0.92
N GLU A 469 19.34 11.69 -1.00
CA GLU A 469 18.24 12.60 -0.64
C GLU A 469 17.07 12.57 -1.63
N ARG A 470 17.30 12.18 -2.89
CA ARG A 470 16.27 12.19 -3.94
C ARG A 470 15.07 11.28 -3.65
N TRP A 471 15.24 10.24 -2.84
CA TRP A 471 14.21 9.23 -2.59
C TRP A 471 13.98 8.95 -1.10
N ARG A 472 14.80 9.55 -0.22
CA ARG A 472 14.70 9.43 1.24
C ARG A 472 13.65 10.38 1.79
N ALA A 473 12.74 9.86 2.62
CA ALA A 473 11.74 10.64 3.34
C ALA A 473 10.97 11.64 2.45
N THR A 474 10.80 11.29 1.18
CA THR A 474 10.23 12.15 0.16
C THR A 474 8.72 12.28 0.30
N ALA A 475 8.04 11.33 0.96
CA ALA A 475 6.64 11.48 1.35
C ALA A 475 6.45 12.61 2.38
N LEU A 476 7.51 12.98 3.13
CA LEU A 476 7.49 14.07 4.09
C LEU A 476 7.69 15.45 3.44
N SER A 477 7.95 15.51 2.13
CA SER A 477 8.17 16.76 1.40
C SER A 477 6.90 17.59 1.25
N THR A 478 5.74 16.95 1.30
CA THR A 478 4.45 17.57 1.07
C THR A 478 3.48 17.17 2.19
N PRO A 479 2.76 18.12 2.81
CA PRO A 479 1.74 17.77 3.80
C PRO A 479 0.69 16.82 3.19
N PRO A 480 0.03 15.98 4.02
CA PRO A 480 -1.13 15.22 3.57
C PRO A 480 -2.18 16.17 3.00
N THR A 481 -2.93 15.73 1.99
CA THR A 481 -4.14 16.50 1.64
C THR A 481 -5.06 16.45 2.84
N ARG A 482 -5.54 17.62 3.29
CA ARG A 482 -6.50 17.65 4.38
C ARG A 482 -7.81 17.08 3.83
N PRO A 483 -8.49 16.16 4.54
CA PRO A 483 -9.82 15.77 4.12
C PRO A 483 -10.69 17.04 4.15
N PRO A 484 -11.35 17.43 3.05
CA PRO A 484 -12.39 18.45 3.13
C PRO A 484 -13.50 17.87 3.99
N ALA A 485 -13.55 18.24 5.28
CA ALA A 485 -14.61 17.97 6.25
C ALA A 485 -15.48 16.71 6.00
N ASP A 486 -14.89 15.53 5.71
CA ASP A 486 -15.65 14.30 5.48
C ASP A 486 -16.34 13.91 6.79
N PRO A 487 -17.68 14.09 6.91
CA PRO A 487 -18.36 13.88 8.18
C PRO A 487 -18.30 12.41 8.61
N ALA A 488 -18.24 11.48 7.65
CA ALA A 488 -18.21 10.06 7.93
C ALA A 488 -16.83 9.59 8.41
N LEU A 489 -15.74 10.15 7.86
CA LEU A 489 -14.40 9.93 8.40
C LEU A 489 -14.29 10.45 9.84
N LEU A 490 -14.80 11.65 10.12
CA LEU A 490 -14.82 12.23 11.47
C LEU A 490 -15.65 11.40 12.45
N SER A 491 -16.81 10.92 12.00
CA SER A 491 -17.66 10.02 12.78
C SER A 491 -16.95 8.70 13.07
N GLY A 492 -16.28 8.10 12.07
CA GLY A 492 -15.53 6.86 12.22
C GLY A 492 -14.35 6.99 13.19
N MET A 493 -13.59 8.10 13.11
CA MET A 493 -12.52 8.39 14.06
C MET A 493 -13.04 8.61 15.48
N THR A 494 -14.18 9.28 15.65
CA THR A 494 -14.80 9.49 16.97
C THR A 494 -15.30 8.17 17.56
N ALA A 495 -15.96 7.33 16.76
CA ALA A 495 -16.36 5.98 17.18
C ALA A 495 -15.15 5.11 17.53
N TYR A 496 -14.05 5.21 16.76
CA TYR A 496 -12.81 4.48 17.07
C TYR A 496 -12.27 4.89 18.44
N ARG A 497 -12.25 6.18 18.75
CA ARG A 497 -11.79 6.69 20.05
C ARG A 497 -12.63 6.14 21.20
N GLU A 498 -13.95 6.20 21.07
CA GLU A 498 -14.88 5.69 22.10
C GLU A 498 -14.68 4.18 22.33
N ILE A 499 -14.63 3.39 21.26
CA ILE A 499 -14.45 1.93 21.36
C ILE A 499 -13.07 1.57 21.95
N ALA A 500 -12.02 2.30 21.57
CA ALA A 500 -10.69 2.10 22.13
C ALA A 500 -10.63 2.46 23.62
N ALA A 501 -11.27 3.56 24.03
CA ALA A 501 -11.37 3.95 25.44
C ALA A 501 -12.09 2.87 26.28
N ARG A 502 -13.23 2.39 25.80
CA ARG A 502 -13.99 1.29 26.45
C ARG A 502 -13.21 -0.02 26.50
N ALA A 503 -12.44 -0.33 25.46
CA ALA A 503 -11.60 -1.53 25.44
C ALA A 503 -10.49 -1.44 26.51
N GLU A 504 -9.90 -0.26 26.69
CA GLU A 504 -8.87 -0.04 27.69
C GLU A 504 -9.42 -0.10 29.11
N GLU A 505 -10.57 0.53 29.37
CA GLU A 505 -11.27 0.46 30.66
C GLU A 505 -11.59 -0.99 31.03
N ALA A 506 -12.17 -1.75 30.10
CA ALA A 506 -12.46 -3.16 30.30
C ALA A 506 -11.19 -4.00 30.57
N ARG A 507 -10.05 -3.71 29.93
CA ARG A 507 -8.77 -4.36 30.24
C ARG A 507 -8.29 -4.07 31.66
N MET A 508 -8.40 -2.81 32.10
CA MET A 508 -8.03 -2.40 33.46
C MET A 508 -8.89 -3.10 34.52
N GLU A 509 -10.15 -3.38 34.21
CA GLU A 509 -11.07 -4.16 35.06
C GLU A 509 -10.90 -5.69 34.93
N GLY A 510 -9.95 -6.16 34.10
CA GLY A 510 -9.72 -7.59 33.85
C GLY A 510 -10.82 -8.29 33.03
N LYS A 511 -11.67 -7.52 32.33
CA LYS A 511 -12.75 -8.06 31.49
C LYS A 511 -12.24 -8.45 30.09
N PRO A 512 -12.75 -9.53 29.48
CA PRO A 512 -12.43 -9.87 28.10
C PRO A 512 -12.95 -8.84 27.11
N VAL A 513 -12.12 -8.43 26.15
CA VAL A 513 -12.46 -7.41 25.13
C VAL A 513 -12.55 -7.88 23.66
N PRO A 514 -12.84 -9.16 23.32
CA PRO A 514 -12.77 -9.62 21.94
C PRO A 514 -13.81 -8.94 21.02
N ALA A 515 -14.97 -8.55 21.55
CA ALA A 515 -15.98 -7.83 20.78
C ALA A 515 -15.52 -6.41 20.45
N LEU A 516 -14.99 -5.68 21.43
CA LEU A 516 -14.46 -4.32 21.26
C LEU A 516 -13.25 -4.31 20.32
N GLU A 517 -12.35 -5.29 20.42
CA GLU A 517 -11.21 -5.40 19.51
C GLU A 517 -11.61 -5.71 18.06
N ARG A 518 -12.67 -6.52 17.86
CA ARG A 518 -13.22 -6.75 16.51
C ARG A 518 -13.80 -5.46 15.94
N GLU A 519 -14.52 -4.70 16.76
CA GLU A 519 -15.11 -3.43 16.35
C GLU A 519 -14.04 -2.36 16.09
N GLN A 520 -13.01 -2.28 16.93
CA GLN A 520 -11.85 -1.43 16.72
C GLN A 520 -11.17 -1.74 15.37
N ARG A 521 -10.88 -3.01 15.08
CA ARG A 521 -10.33 -3.43 13.78
C ARG A 521 -11.28 -3.16 12.60
N ARG A 522 -12.60 -3.14 12.82
CA ARG A 522 -13.58 -2.76 11.79
C ARG A 522 -13.46 -1.27 11.47
N LEU A 523 -13.47 -0.43 12.51
CA LEU A 523 -13.34 1.02 12.39
C LEU A 523 -11.98 1.44 11.82
N GLU A 524 -10.89 0.77 12.22
CA GLU A 524 -9.56 0.99 11.62
C GLU A 524 -9.56 0.77 10.11
N ARG A 525 -10.17 -0.33 9.65
CA ARG A 525 -10.29 -0.62 8.22
C ARG A 525 -11.14 0.41 7.50
N GLU A 526 -12.22 0.89 8.11
CA GLU A 526 -13.09 1.92 7.53
C GLU A 526 -12.39 3.28 7.42
N ILE A 527 -11.74 3.75 8.50
CA ILE A 527 -10.95 4.99 8.52
C ILE A 527 -9.85 4.93 7.46
N ARG A 528 -9.13 3.80 7.41
CA ARG A 528 -8.05 3.60 6.44
C ARG A 528 -8.60 3.62 5.02
N SER A 529 -9.64 2.83 4.70
CA SER A 529 -10.27 2.80 3.37
C SER A 529 -10.63 4.20 2.88
N ARG A 530 -11.35 4.99 3.68
CA ARG A 530 -11.73 6.37 3.33
C ARG A 530 -10.53 7.27 3.11
N THR A 531 -9.49 7.14 3.94
CA THR A 531 -8.25 7.92 3.77
C THR A 531 -7.55 7.57 2.46
N LEU A 532 -7.54 6.29 2.06
CA LEU A 532 -6.94 5.86 0.79
C LEU A 532 -7.70 6.37 -0.45
N HIS A 533 -8.95 6.81 -0.31
CA HIS A 533 -9.73 7.42 -1.40
C HIS A 533 -9.33 8.87 -1.70
N MET A 534 -8.47 9.47 -0.87
CA MET A 534 -8.08 10.86 -1.01
C MET A 534 -7.12 11.07 -2.18
N ARG A 535 -7.44 12.06 -3.02
CA ARG A 535 -6.56 12.53 -4.10
C ARG A 535 -5.58 13.57 -3.57
N GLY A 536 -4.39 13.58 -4.18
CA GLY A 536 -3.39 14.62 -3.98
C GLY A 536 -3.67 15.82 -4.88
N GLU A 537 -3.40 17.02 -4.38
CA GLU A 537 -3.21 18.20 -5.24
C GLU A 537 -1.73 18.27 -5.60
N ALA A 538 -1.40 18.41 -6.89
CA ALA A 538 -0.02 18.57 -7.33
C ALA A 538 0.49 19.94 -6.83
N PRO A 539 1.48 19.99 -5.92
CA PRO A 539 2.10 21.25 -5.56
C PRO A 539 2.97 21.74 -6.73
N ASP A 540 3.12 23.05 -6.87
CA ASP A 540 4.15 23.61 -7.74
C ASP A 540 5.53 23.08 -7.33
N GLY A 541 6.24 22.52 -8.33
CA GLY A 541 7.51 21.77 -8.25
C GLY A 541 8.30 21.88 -6.94
N GLY A 542 8.41 20.76 -6.23
CA GLY A 542 9.27 20.64 -5.05
C GLY A 542 10.70 21.10 -5.33
N ASP A 543 11.22 21.95 -4.44
CA ASP A 543 12.56 22.52 -4.55
C ASP A 543 13.61 21.39 -4.52
N ARG A 544 14.47 21.32 -5.54
CA ARG A 544 15.48 20.25 -5.63
C ARG A 544 16.51 20.42 -4.52
N PHE A 545 16.90 19.32 -3.88
CA PHE A 545 17.93 19.33 -2.84
C PHE A 545 19.25 19.92 -3.36
N ASP A 546 19.73 20.99 -2.71
CA ASP A 546 21.01 21.65 -3.00
C ASP A 546 21.99 21.47 -1.83
N VAL A 547 23.07 20.73 -2.10
CA VAL A 547 24.17 20.51 -1.16
C VAL A 547 24.88 21.83 -0.80
N GLY A 548 24.93 22.80 -1.72
CA GLY A 548 25.52 24.11 -1.48
C GLY A 548 24.76 24.89 -0.41
N ARG A 549 23.43 24.94 -0.53
CA ARG A 549 22.52 25.51 0.48
C ARG A 549 22.70 24.82 1.84
N LEU A 550 22.76 23.49 1.87
CA LEU A 550 23.03 22.74 3.09
C LEU A 550 24.34 23.16 3.78
N LEU A 551 25.44 23.18 3.03
CA LEU A 551 26.76 23.47 3.60
C LEU A 551 26.89 24.92 4.08
N ARG A 552 26.23 25.88 3.42
CA ARG A 552 26.15 27.27 3.90
C ARG A 552 25.40 27.34 5.23
N ARG A 553 24.30 26.60 5.36
CA ARG A 553 23.48 26.61 6.59
C ARG A 553 24.14 25.89 7.76
N LEU A 554 24.89 24.82 7.51
CA LEU A 554 25.71 24.16 8.54
C LEU A 554 26.87 25.04 8.98
N GLY A 555 27.49 25.77 8.04
CA GLY A 555 28.62 26.65 8.32
C GLY A 555 28.32 27.85 9.22
N SER A 556 27.06 28.31 9.29
CA SER A 556 26.68 29.42 10.19
C SER A 556 26.78 29.05 11.67
N ASP A 557 26.66 27.77 11.99
CA ASP A 557 26.53 27.27 13.37
C ASP A 557 27.72 26.37 13.78
N ASP A 558 28.80 26.36 12.97
CA ASP A 558 29.91 25.37 13.00
C ASP A 558 29.42 23.91 13.16
N GLY A 559 28.24 23.62 12.59
CA GLY A 559 27.57 22.34 12.69
C GLY A 559 28.05 21.34 11.65
N GLN A 560 27.85 20.06 11.95
CA GLN A 560 28.08 18.95 11.03
C GLN A 560 26.82 18.13 10.83
N LEU A 561 26.65 17.61 9.62
CA LEU A 561 25.60 16.65 9.30
C LEU A 561 26.24 15.34 8.87
N VAL A 562 25.81 14.24 9.49
CA VAL A 562 26.23 12.88 9.21
C VAL A 562 25.07 12.15 8.54
N GLU A 563 25.15 11.97 7.23
CA GLU A 563 24.16 11.17 6.50
C GLU A 563 24.67 9.75 6.33
N LEU A 564 23.83 8.78 6.68
CA LEU A 564 24.11 7.36 6.54
C LEU A 564 23.36 6.82 5.31
N ALA A 565 24.12 6.36 4.32
CA ALA A 565 23.59 5.63 3.17
C ALA A 565 23.94 4.15 3.29
N VAL A 566 23.10 3.26 2.76
CA VAL A 566 23.38 1.82 2.75
C VAL A 566 23.65 1.40 1.32
N LEU A 567 24.85 0.88 1.07
CA LEU A 567 25.25 0.36 -0.23
C LEU A 567 25.86 -1.02 -0.04
N ASP A 568 25.35 -1.99 -0.81
CA ASP A 568 25.80 -3.38 -0.81
C ASP A 568 25.92 -3.98 0.60
N GLY A 569 24.93 -3.67 1.46
CA GLY A 569 24.82 -4.17 2.83
C GLY A 569 25.74 -3.47 3.86
N ARG A 570 26.49 -2.44 3.46
CA ARG A 570 27.40 -1.67 4.32
C ARG A 570 26.95 -0.24 4.50
N VAL A 571 27.25 0.33 5.67
CA VAL A 571 26.97 1.73 6.01
C VAL A 571 28.05 2.63 5.40
N GLN A 572 27.61 3.61 4.62
CA GLN A 572 28.43 4.67 4.03
C GLN A 572 28.11 5.97 4.75
N VAL A 573 29.12 6.57 5.39
CA VAL A 573 28.97 7.78 6.20
C VAL A 573 29.39 9.00 5.37
N LEU A 574 28.45 9.90 5.12
CA LEU A 574 28.66 11.17 4.45
C LEU A 574 28.72 12.29 5.50
N LEU A 575 29.93 12.75 5.79
CA LEU A 575 30.19 13.83 6.72
C LEU A 575 30.17 15.18 5.98
N CYS A 576 29.18 16.01 6.28
CA CYS A 576 28.93 17.29 5.66
C CYS A 576 29.21 18.42 6.66
N GLY A 577 30.11 19.34 6.30
CA GLY A 577 30.48 20.46 7.16
C GLY A 577 31.72 21.16 6.64
N ARG A 578 32.00 22.38 7.13
CA ARG A 578 33.17 23.18 6.71
C ARG A 578 33.30 23.32 5.18
N GLY A 579 32.16 23.52 4.50
CA GLY A 579 32.09 23.70 3.05
C GLY A 579 32.34 22.43 2.19
N ARG A 580 32.54 21.25 2.80
CA ARG A 580 32.89 20.01 2.11
C ARG A 580 32.01 18.82 2.53
N VAL A 581 32.00 17.79 1.68
CA VAL A 581 31.40 16.48 1.98
C VAL A 581 32.49 15.43 1.89
N ARG A 582 32.69 14.66 2.97
CA ARG A 582 33.65 13.55 3.06
C ARG A 582 32.89 12.24 3.19
N ARG A 583 33.42 11.17 2.59
CA ARG A 583 32.84 9.83 2.69
C ARG A 583 33.75 8.94 3.53
N PHE A 584 33.15 8.13 4.39
CA PHE A 584 33.78 7.05 5.11
C PHE A 584 32.96 5.77 4.95
N GLU A 585 33.60 4.62 5.05
CA GLU A 585 32.94 3.34 5.14
C GLU A 585 32.92 2.89 6.60
N ALA A 586 31.78 2.39 7.07
CA ALA A 586 31.60 1.83 8.41
C ALA A 586 31.23 0.33 8.33
N GLY A 587 30.46 -0.17 9.30
CA GLY A 587 30.16 -1.59 9.44
C GLY A 587 29.04 -2.12 8.52
N PRO A 588 28.80 -3.45 8.56
CA PRO A 588 27.64 -4.06 7.93
C PRO A 588 26.32 -3.62 8.59
N LEU A 589 25.30 -3.31 7.79
CA LEU A 589 23.99 -2.87 8.28
C LEU A 589 23.34 -3.92 9.18
N ALA A 590 23.36 -5.20 8.79
CA ALA A 590 22.70 -6.26 9.55
C ALA A 590 23.27 -6.41 10.98
N ALA A 591 24.57 -6.19 11.14
CA ALA A 591 25.21 -6.18 12.46
C ALA A 591 24.78 -4.95 13.28
N ALA A 592 24.70 -3.77 12.66
CA ALA A 592 24.19 -2.56 13.29
C ALA A 592 22.72 -2.68 13.71
N GLU A 593 21.86 -3.29 12.89
CA GLU A 593 20.45 -3.54 13.22
C GLU A 593 20.31 -4.45 14.44
N THR A 594 21.05 -5.58 14.44
CA THR A 594 21.06 -6.53 15.57
C THR A 594 21.55 -5.85 16.85
N GLU A 595 22.63 -5.08 16.77
CA GLU A 595 23.18 -4.40 17.93
C GLU A 595 22.27 -3.28 18.45
N ALA A 596 21.59 -2.54 17.56
CA ALA A 596 20.59 -1.57 17.94
C ALA A 596 19.40 -2.21 18.68
N GLU A 597 18.99 -3.41 18.29
CA GLU A 597 17.95 -4.18 19.00
C GLU A 597 18.40 -4.61 20.41
N HIS A 598 19.65 -5.06 20.56
CA HIS A 598 20.22 -5.38 21.86
C HIS A 598 20.28 -4.15 22.79
N VAL A 599 20.73 -3.02 22.26
CA VAL A 599 20.77 -1.76 23.01
C VAL A 599 19.36 -1.35 23.46
N GLN A 600 18.37 -1.40 22.57
CA GLN A 600 16.99 -1.08 22.87
C GLN A 600 16.41 -2.00 23.96
N ALA A 601 16.67 -3.30 23.87
CA ALA A 601 16.28 -4.26 24.91
C ALA A 601 16.99 -3.98 26.26
N GLY A 602 18.24 -3.52 26.22
CA GLY A 602 19.00 -3.10 27.39
C GLY A 602 18.41 -1.87 28.07
N LEU A 603 18.13 -0.81 27.31
CA LEU A 603 17.50 0.42 27.82
C LEU A 603 16.13 0.16 28.45
N ARG A 604 15.30 -0.69 27.82
CA ARG A 604 14.01 -1.12 28.38
C ARG A 604 14.14 -1.74 29.77
N ARG A 605 15.16 -2.56 29.98
CA ARG A 605 15.38 -3.19 31.29
C ARG A 605 15.87 -2.17 32.32
N LEU A 606 16.72 -1.23 31.91
CA LEU A 606 17.23 -0.16 32.78
C LEU A 606 16.17 0.85 33.23
N ALA A 607 15.02 0.93 32.54
CA ALA A 607 13.87 1.73 32.98
C ALA A 607 13.18 1.18 34.25
N HIS A 608 13.50 -0.05 34.64
CA HIS A 608 12.97 -0.68 35.85
C HIS A 608 14.05 -0.74 36.96
N PRO A 609 13.68 -0.52 38.24
CA PRO A 609 14.60 -0.67 39.37
C PRO A 609 15.25 -2.06 39.44
N GLY A 610 16.51 -2.15 39.91
CA GLY A 610 17.22 -3.41 40.11
C GLY A 610 17.98 -3.94 38.88
N ALA A 611 18.05 -3.17 37.80
CA ALA A 611 18.76 -3.52 36.57
C ALA A 611 20.14 -2.86 36.42
N GLU A 612 20.68 -2.22 37.47
CA GLU A 612 21.85 -1.33 37.43
C GLU A 612 23.10 -2.05 36.90
N ALA A 613 23.28 -3.33 37.24
CA ALA A 613 24.39 -4.16 36.78
C ALA A 613 24.46 -4.32 35.25
N ARG A 614 23.40 -3.97 34.51
CA ARG A 614 23.35 -4.03 33.04
C ARG A 614 23.95 -2.80 32.36
N LEU A 615 24.14 -1.69 33.08
CA LEU A 615 24.62 -0.43 32.49
C LEU A 615 25.94 -0.59 31.71
N PRO A 616 26.99 -1.25 32.23
CA PRO A 616 28.24 -1.43 31.48
C PRO A 616 28.07 -2.26 30.19
N VAL A 617 27.10 -3.19 30.17
CA VAL A 617 26.80 -4.01 28.99
C VAL A 617 26.15 -3.15 27.90
N VAL A 618 25.24 -2.26 28.29
CA VAL A 618 24.59 -1.31 27.37
C VAL A 618 25.61 -0.29 26.83
N GLU A 619 26.52 0.22 27.67
CA GLU A 619 27.59 1.10 27.21
C GLU A 619 28.57 0.41 26.25
N ALA A 620 28.94 -0.85 26.52
CA ALA A 620 29.77 -1.63 25.61
C ALA A 620 29.06 -1.90 24.27
N ALA A 621 27.75 -2.14 24.29
CA ALA A 621 26.93 -2.24 23.08
C ALA A 621 26.87 -0.91 22.31
N GLY A 622 26.75 0.22 23.02
CA GLY A 622 26.81 1.56 22.44
C GLY A 622 28.13 1.85 21.71
N ARG A 623 29.27 1.40 22.27
CA ARG A 623 30.59 1.47 21.60
C ARG A 623 30.63 0.66 20.30
N ARG A 624 30.17 -0.60 20.33
CA ARG A 624 30.10 -1.43 19.11
C ARG A 624 29.18 -0.82 18.06
N LEU A 625 28.04 -0.26 18.50
CA LEU A 625 27.10 0.39 17.61
C LEU A 625 27.72 1.65 16.96
N GLU A 626 28.50 2.44 17.70
CA GLU A 626 29.27 3.57 17.14
C GLU A 626 30.26 3.12 16.06
N GLU A 627 31.04 2.06 16.32
CA GLU A 627 31.98 1.50 15.34
C GLU A 627 31.28 1.03 14.06
N LEU A 628 30.12 0.38 14.21
CA LEU A 628 29.33 -0.12 13.08
C LEU A 628 28.65 1.00 12.28
N LEU A 629 28.25 2.10 12.92
CA LEU A 629 27.48 3.17 12.28
C LEU A 629 28.34 4.34 11.79
N LEU A 630 29.34 4.76 12.57
CA LEU A 630 30.19 5.92 12.27
C LEU A 630 31.58 5.49 11.82
N GLY A 631 32.12 4.41 12.40
CA GLY A 631 33.45 3.91 12.08
C GLY A 631 34.51 5.02 12.13
N PRO A 632 35.39 5.15 11.11
CA PRO A 632 36.42 6.20 11.07
C PRO A 632 35.89 7.64 11.03
N ALA A 633 34.60 7.86 10.74
CA ALA A 633 34.02 9.20 10.71
C ALA A 633 33.91 9.82 12.12
N ALA A 634 33.80 8.99 13.17
CA ALA A 634 33.67 9.47 14.55
C ALA A 634 34.83 10.38 14.98
N ALA A 635 36.06 10.07 14.56
CA ALA A 635 37.25 10.87 14.83
C ALA A 635 37.28 12.24 14.12
N HIS A 636 36.32 12.51 13.22
CA HIS A 636 36.29 13.71 12.38
C HIS A 636 35.15 14.68 12.69
N LEU A 637 34.35 14.39 13.72
CA LEU A 637 33.15 15.16 14.07
C LEU A 637 33.43 16.59 14.60
N GLY A 638 34.67 16.91 15.00
CA GLY A 638 35.01 18.22 15.60
C GLY A 638 34.41 18.35 17.00
N ASP A 639 34.07 19.56 17.47
CA ASP A 639 33.41 19.80 18.79
C ASP A 639 31.99 20.41 18.66
N GLY A 640 31.60 20.80 17.44
CA GLY A 640 30.32 21.47 17.17
C GLY A 640 29.09 20.55 17.19
N PRO A 641 27.90 21.13 16.96
CA PRO A 641 26.63 20.40 16.88
C PRO A 641 26.63 19.36 15.76
N VAL A 642 25.95 18.23 16.00
CA VAL A 642 25.86 17.12 15.04
C VAL A 642 24.40 16.81 14.72
N VAL A 643 24.09 16.73 13.42
CA VAL A 643 22.82 16.26 12.89
C VAL A 643 23.02 14.88 12.28
N ILE A 644 22.29 13.87 12.74
CA ILE A 644 22.32 12.52 12.17
C ILE A 644 21.14 12.36 11.21
N VAL A 645 21.42 11.89 10.00
CA VAL A 645 20.41 11.50 9.00
C VAL A 645 20.57 10.00 8.72
N PRO A 646 19.88 9.13 9.45
CA PRO A 646 19.99 7.69 9.26
C PRO A 646 19.01 7.16 8.19
N PRO A 647 19.24 5.95 7.63
CA PRO A 647 18.21 5.23 6.91
C PRO A 647 17.07 4.81 7.85
N GLY A 648 15.90 4.57 7.27
CA GLY A 648 14.66 4.26 7.95
C GLY A 648 14.80 3.18 9.02
N ARG A 649 15.55 2.12 8.69
CA ARG A 649 15.83 0.97 9.57
C ARG A 649 16.60 1.33 10.84
N LEU A 650 17.40 2.41 10.80
CA LEU A 650 18.30 2.86 11.87
C LEU A 650 17.74 4.06 12.66
N HIS A 651 16.53 4.55 12.37
CA HIS A 651 15.90 5.59 13.18
C HIS A 651 15.62 5.17 14.63
N ARG A 652 15.61 3.85 14.91
CA ARG A 652 15.46 3.28 16.25
C ARG A 652 16.74 3.39 17.11
N VAL A 653 17.86 3.86 16.57
CA VAL A 653 19.13 3.91 17.30
C VAL A 653 19.05 5.02 18.37
N PRO A 654 19.40 4.74 19.64
CA PRO A 654 19.51 5.77 20.67
C PRO A 654 20.83 6.52 20.49
N TRP A 655 20.85 7.50 19.58
CA TRP A 655 22.07 8.21 19.17
C TRP A 655 22.80 8.89 20.34
N ALA A 656 22.06 9.30 21.38
CA ALA A 656 22.63 9.89 22.59
C ALA A 656 23.41 8.89 23.48
N LEU A 657 23.33 7.58 23.20
CA LEU A 657 24.15 6.56 23.86
C LEU A 657 25.59 6.50 23.30
N LEU A 658 25.78 6.88 22.04
CA LEU A 658 27.06 6.71 21.35
C LEU A 658 28.13 7.62 21.99
N PRO A 659 29.30 7.09 22.38
CA PRO A 659 30.32 7.84 23.12
C PRO A 659 30.72 9.17 22.49
N SER A 660 30.89 9.20 21.18
CA SER A 660 31.28 10.39 20.43
C SER A 660 30.16 11.44 20.32
N LEU A 661 28.90 11.06 20.58
CA LEU A 661 27.73 11.92 20.40
C LEU A 661 27.06 12.33 21.72
N ARG A 662 27.22 11.56 22.79
CA ARG A 662 26.42 11.71 24.02
C ARG A 662 26.53 13.08 24.70
N GLU A 663 27.70 13.69 24.68
CA GLU A 663 27.98 15.01 25.26
C GLU A 663 27.76 16.17 24.28
N ARG A 664 27.34 15.88 23.04
CA ARG A 664 27.16 16.90 21.99
C ARG A 664 25.74 17.41 21.91
N VAL A 665 25.61 18.59 21.32
CA VAL A 665 24.33 19.03 20.73
C VAL A 665 24.02 18.08 19.58
N LEU A 666 22.96 17.29 19.74
CA LEU A 666 22.62 16.19 18.86
C LEU A 666 21.17 16.33 18.40
N SER A 667 20.97 16.33 17.08
CA SER A 667 19.65 16.22 16.47
C SER A 667 19.61 15.10 15.45
N VAL A 668 18.44 14.52 15.23
CA VAL A 668 18.17 13.50 14.22
C VAL A 668 17.16 14.02 13.21
N SER A 669 17.34 13.73 11.92
CA SER A 669 16.39 14.12 10.89
C SER A 669 16.13 12.97 9.92
N PRO A 670 14.88 12.77 9.43
CA PRO A 670 14.58 11.80 8.37
C PRO A 670 15.34 12.01 7.07
N SER A 671 15.68 13.27 6.76
CA SER A 671 16.48 13.64 5.59
C SER A 671 17.18 14.98 5.81
N ALA A 672 18.25 15.26 5.06
CA ALA A 672 18.90 16.57 5.09
C ALA A 672 17.96 17.68 4.60
N SER A 673 17.10 17.36 3.63
CA SER A 673 16.04 18.24 3.12
C SER A 673 15.00 18.59 4.19
N SER A 674 14.60 17.61 5.02
CA SER A 674 13.69 17.87 6.15
C SER A 674 14.33 18.74 7.23
N TRP A 675 15.62 18.54 7.51
CA TRP A 675 16.35 19.39 8.45
C TRP A 675 16.47 20.84 7.95
N LEU A 676 16.76 21.03 6.65
CA LEU A 676 16.79 22.36 6.04
C LEU A 676 15.45 23.08 6.16
N ARG A 677 14.35 22.41 5.81
CA ARG A 677 13.00 22.97 5.95
C ARG A 677 12.70 23.35 7.40
N ALA A 678 13.03 22.49 8.36
CA ALA A 678 12.88 22.80 9.78
C ALA A 678 13.69 24.03 10.19
N LYS A 679 14.94 24.16 9.73
CA LYS A 679 15.83 25.29 10.05
C LYS A 679 15.37 26.61 9.43
N GLU A 680 14.61 26.55 8.34
CA GLU A 680 14.07 27.70 7.61
C GLU A 680 12.63 28.03 8.02
N THR A 681 11.99 27.16 8.81
CA THR A 681 10.65 27.41 9.32
C THR A 681 10.68 28.53 10.34
N ALA A 682 9.91 29.59 10.09
CA ALA A 682 9.77 30.70 11.01
C ALA A 682 8.87 30.34 12.21
N PRO A 683 9.24 30.72 13.45
CA PRO A 683 8.38 30.54 14.61
C PRO A 683 7.07 31.35 14.46
N PRO A 684 5.93 30.85 14.97
CA PRO A 684 4.66 31.57 14.94
C PRO A 684 4.71 32.81 15.83
N SER A 685 4.02 33.88 15.40
CA SER A 685 3.87 35.12 16.18
C SER A 685 2.99 34.88 17.40
N GLY A 686 3.48 35.23 18.60
CA GLY A 686 2.72 35.16 19.85
C GLY A 686 3.08 34.00 20.79
N GLY A 687 3.92 33.05 20.37
CA GLY A 687 4.62 32.13 21.28
C GLY A 687 3.76 31.21 22.16
N ARG A 688 2.46 31.01 21.88
CA ARG A 688 1.52 30.24 22.71
C ARG A 688 2.11 28.89 23.14
N GLN A 689 2.20 28.68 24.46
CA GLN A 689 2.61 27.40 25.06
C GLN A 689 1.39 26.57 25.45
N VAL A 690 1.39 25.30 25.11
CA VAL A 690 0.34 24.33 25.45
C VAL A 690 0.96 23.19 26.23
N LEU A 691 0.42 22.91 27.42
CA LEU A 691 0.85 21.81 28.28
C LEU A 691 -0.31 20.84 28.43
N VAL A 692 -0.09 19.57 28.11
CA VAL A 692 -1.11 18.52 28.15
C VAL A 692 -0.69 17.42 29.11
N ARG A 693 -1.61 17.03 29.99
CA ARG A 693 -1.44 15.96 30.96
C ARG A 693 -2.47 14.85 30.71
N GLY A 694 -2.00 13.73 30.15
CA GLY A 694 -2.81 12.53 29.93
C GLY A 694 -3.06 11.73 31.22
N PRO A 695 -4.06 10.84 31.22
CA PRO A 695 -4.42 10.05 32.39
C PRO A 695 -3.46 8.88 32.65
N GLY A 696 -3.36 8.44 33.91
CA GLY A 696 -2.71 7.19 34.30
C GLY A 696 -1.18 7.22 34.41
N LEU A 697 -0.56 8.39 34.50
CA LEU A 697 0.88 8.55 34.77
C LEU A 697 1.18 8.25 36.24
N ALA A 698 2.25 7.50 36.54
CA ALA A 698 2.56 7.05 37.91
C ALA A 698 2.97 8.21 38.83
N THR A 699 3.66 9.21 38.30
CA THR A 699 3.96 10.48 38.99
C THR A 699 2.78 11.45 38.98
N GLY A 700 1.69 11.06 38.34
CA GLY A 700 0.64 11.98 37.94
C GLY A 700 1.14 13.06 36.98
N GLY A 701 2.24 12.92 36.22
CA GLY A 701 2.69 14.00 35.33
C GLY A 701 3.17 15.24 36.09
N ALA A 702 3.94 15.02 37.16
CA ALA A 702 4.43 16.06 38.07
C ALA A 702 5.26 17.16 37.39
N GLU A 703 5.74 16.95 36.17
CA GLU A 703 6.38 17.99 35.38
C GLU A 703 5.41 19.10 34.95
N VAL A 704 4.14 18.79 34.65
CA VAL A 704 3.21 19.76 34.04
C VAL A 704 2.91 20.95 34.98
N PRO A 705 2.60 20.76 36.27
CA PRO A 705 2.38 21.90 37.19
C PRO A 705 3.62 22.79 37.33
N VAL A 706 4.81 22.20 37.40
CA VAL A 706 6.08 22.94 37.48
C VAL A 706 6.33 23.78 36.22
N LEU A 707 5.94 23.25 35.06
CA LEU A 707 6.03 23.96 33.78
C LEU A 707 4.97 25.06 33.66
N ALA A 708 3.76 24.83 34.16
CA ALA A 708 2.69 25.83 34.16
C ALA A 708 3.09 27.07 34.96
N ASP A 709 3.62 26.87 36.18
CA ASP A 709 4.12 27.95 37.04
C ASP A 709 5.29 28.71 36.39
N ARG A 710 6.16 27.99 35.68
CA ARG A 710 7.32 28.56 34.97
C ARG A 710 6.90 29.49 33.83
N TYR A 711 5.90 29.11 33.03
CA TYR A 711 5.45 29.90 31.89
C TYR A 711 4.45 31.00 32.26
N GLY A 712 3.67 30.82 33.33
CA GLY A 712 2.71 31.80 33.86
C GLY A 712 1.49 32.11 32.98
N GLY A 713 1.56 31.82 31.67
CA GLY A 713 0.49 32.05 30.69
C GLY A 713 0.27 30.88 29.73
N ALA A 714 0.74 29.68 30.07
CA ALA A 714 0.54 28.49 29.25
C ALA A 714 -0.91 27.98 29.33
N THR A 715 -1.45 27.49 28.22
CA THR A 715 -2.71 26.75 28.22
C THR A 715 -2.46 25.35 28.78
N VAL A 716 -2.99 25.04 29.95
CA VAL A 716 -2.88 23.71 30.58
C VAL A 716 -4.16 22.92 30.31
N LEU A 717 -4.03 21.72 29.76
CA LEU A 717 -5.11 20.77 29.51
C LEU A 717 -4.88 19.52 30.34
N GLU A 718 -5.73 19.29 31.33
CA GLU A 718 -5.68 18.13 32.22
C GLU A 718 -7.08 17.62 32.56
N HIS A 719 -7.16 16.39 33.08
CA HIS A 719 -8.43 15.76 33.41
C HIS A 719 -9.37 15.78 32.19
N ASP A 720 -10.63 16.17 32.34
CA ASP A 720 -11.61 16.18 31.25
C ASP A 720 -11.26 17.19 30.13
N ASP A 721 -10.46 18.22 30.41
CA ASP A 721 -10.01 19.19 29.41
C ASP A 721 -8.90 18.63 28.50
N ALA A 722 -8.22 17.55 28.92
CA ALA A 722 -7.27 16.79 28.09
C ALA A 722 -7.98 15.85 27.09
N ALA A 723 -9.12 16.28 26.53
CA ALA A 723 -9.85 15.57 25.49
C ALA A 723 -9.31 15.87 24.09
N VAL A 724 -9.33 14.89 23.19
CA VAL A 724 -8.75 14.97 21.84
C VAL A 724 -9.19 16.21 21.05
N PRO A 725 -10.49 16.57 20.95
CA PRO A 725 -10.89 17.76 20.19
C PRO A 725 -10.31 19.05 20.74
N ARG A 726 -10.24 19.19 22.08
CA ARG A 726 -9.70 20.40 22.72
C ARG A 726 -8.18 20.47 22.55
N VAL A 727 -7.50 19.35 22.76
CA VAL A 727 -6.05 19.24 22.56
C VAL A 727 -5.69 19.63 21.13
N LEU A 728 -6.36 19.08 20.11
CA LEU A 728 -6.10 19.45 18.71
C LEU A 728 -6.30 20.94 18.44
N GLY A 729 -7.37 21.55 18.96
CA GLY A 729 -7.67 22.98 18.78
C GLY A 729 -6.61 23.89 19.41
N GLU A 730 -6.05 23.50 20.56
CA GLU A 730 -4.98 24.27 21.20
C GLU A 730 -3.61 24.03 20.55
N LEU A 731 -3.35 22.83 20.03
CA LEU A 731 -2.09 22.51 19.34
C LEU A 731 -1.95 23.22 17.99
N ASP A 732 -3.05 23.49 17.28
CA ASP A 732 -3.01 24.08 15.95
C ASP A 732 -2.35 25.48 15.98
N GLY A 733 -1.18 25.59 15.35
CA GLY A 733 -0.38 26.83 15.29
C GLY A 733 0.33 27.21 16.60
N ALA A 734 0.40 26.34 17.61
CA ALA A 734 1.11 26.63 18.86
C ALA A 734 2.62 26.86 18.66
N GLY A 735 3.24 27.69 19.51
CA GLY A 735 4.69 27.93 19.49
C GLY A 735 5.47 26.80 20.16
N LEU A 736 4.96 26.28 21.27
CA LEU A 736 5.52 25.15 22.00
C LEU A 736 4.39 24.29 22.56
N ALA A 737 4.48 22.98 22.37
CA ALA A 737 3.60 22.02 23.00
C ALA A 737 4.41 21.03 23.85
N HIS A 738 3.94 20.74 25.06
CA HIS A 738 4.45 19.65 25.90
C HIS A 738 3.31 18.68 26.18
N ILE A 739 3.49 17.40 25.86
CA ILE A 739 2.49 16.36 26.12
C ILE A 739 3.14 15.30 27.02
N ALA A 740 2.66 15.20 28.26
CA ALA A 740 2.96 14.13 29.19
C ALA A 740 1.82 13.13 29.17
N ALA A 741 2.04 11.96 28.57
CA ALA A 741 1.00 10.93 28.40
C ALA A 741 1.61 9.55 28.09
N HIS A 742 0.78 8.50 28.15
CA HIS A 742 1.19 7.19 27.62
C HIS A 742 1.18 7.22 26.09
N GLY A 743 2.28 6.80 25.47
CA GLY A 743 2.41 6.65 24.02
C GLY A 743 2.38 5.18 23.60
N SER A 744 1.78 4.89 22.45
CA SER A 744 1.76 3.56 21.85
C SER A 744 2.12 3.62 20.37
N PHE A 745 3.15 2.88 19.97
CA PHE A 745 3.55 2.70 18.58
C PHE A 745 3.00 1.38 18.02
N ARG A 746 2.39 1.47 16.83
CA ARG A 746 1.83 0.31 16.11
C ARG A 746 2.53 0.11 14.78
N ALA A 747 3.32 -0.95 14.67
CA ALA A 747 3.99 -1.28 13.40
C ALA A 747 3.01 -1.80 12.33
N ASP A 748 1.92 -2.44 12.75
CA ASP A 748 0.85 -2.97 11.90
C ASP A 748 -0.09 -1.89 11.34
N GLY A 749 -0.25 -0.79 12.09
CA GLY A 749 -1.01 0.39 11.69
C GLY A 749 -0.33 1.67 12.16
N PRO A 750 0.73 2.14 11.49
CA PRO A 750 1.54 3.27 11.96
C PRO A 750 0.73 4.55 12.19
N LEU A 751 -0.30 4.79 11.36
CA LEU A 751 -1.20 5.94 11.48
C LEU A 751 -2.22 5.83 12.63
N PHE A 752 -2.31 4.66 13.29
CA PHE A 752 -3.05 4.43 14.52
C PHE A 752 -2.16 4.39 15.77
N SER A 753 -0.86 4.72 15.63
CA SER A 753 -0.03 5.06 16.80
C SER A 753 -0.67 6.24 17.53
N SER A 754 -0.64 6.22 18.86
CA SER A 754 -1.47 7.14 19.65
C SER A 754 -0.82 7.64 20.94
N LEU A 755 -1.35 8.77 21.41
CA LEU A 755 -1.14 9.29 22.76
C LEU A 755 -2.44 9.14 23.55
N ARG A 756 -2.38 8.65 24.78
CA ARG A 756 -3.55 8.45 25.64
C ARG A 756 -4.06 9.78 26.18
N MET A 757 -5.28 10.17 25.79
CA MET A 757 -5.99 11.36 26.27
C MET A 757 -7.14 10.95 27.22
N ALA A 758 -7.90 11.92 27.72
CA ALA A 758 -9.00 11.68 28.66
C ALA A 758 -10.20 10.93 28.04
N ASP A 759 -10.53 11.24 26.78
CA ASP A 759 -11.67 10.68 26.04
C ASP A 759 -11.27 9.54 25.08
N GLY A 760 -10.00 9.12 25.10
CA GLY A 760 -9.49 8.02 24.27
C GLY A 760 -8.13 8.31 23.63
N PRO A 761 -7.72 7.53 22.62
CA PRO A 761 -6.44 7.72 21.94
C PRO A 761 -6.46 8.89 20.94
N LEU A 762 -5.49 9.80 21.05
CA LEU A 762 -5.13 10.77 20.00
C LEU A 762 -4.23 10.08 18.97
N ILE A 763 -4.75 9.75 17.79
CA ILE A 763 -4.00 9.00 16.76
C ILE A 763 -3.30 9.91 15.75
N VAL A 764 -2.35 9.39 14.98
CA VAL A 764 -1.65 10.16 13.91
C VAL A 764 -2.61 10.77 12.90
N HIS A 765 -3.70 10.07 12.52
CA HIS A 765 -4.75 10.64 11.66
C HIS A 765 -5.40 11.90 12.24
N ASP A 766 -5.45 12.06 13.56
CA ASP A 766 -5.94 13.30 14.18
C ASP A 766 -4.93 14.45 13.98
N PHE A 767 -3.62 14.19 14.08
CA PHE A 767 -2.57 15.18 13.82
C PHE A 767 -2.51 15.63 12.37
N GLU A 768 -2.71 14.74 11.40
CA GLU A 768 -2.71 15.07 9.96
C GLU A 768 -3.81 16.08 9.57
N ARG A 769 -4.77 16.33 10.46
CA ARG A 769 -5.84 17.32 10.28
C ARG A 769 -5.47 18.73 10.71
N LEU A 770 -4.36 18.92 11.45
CA LEU A 770 -3.94 20.24 11.91
C LEU A 770 -3.66 21.16 10.72
N ALA A 771 -4.05 22.44 10.86
CA ALA A 771 -3.68 23.41 9.84
C ALA A 771 -2.17 23.69 9.86
N ARG A 772 -1.63 23.83 11.06
CA ARG A 772 -0.20 23.98 11.31
C ARG A 772 0.12 23.23 12.58
N SER A 773 1.07 22.31 12.54
CA SER A 773 1.50 21.65 13.77
C SER A 773 2.29 22.62 14.66
N PRO A 774 2.42 22.35 15.98
CA PRO A 774 3.23 23.17 16.86
C PRO A 774 4.65 23.34 16.34
N TYR A 775 5.21 24.55 16.46
CA TYR A 775 6.57 24.84 16.00
C TYR A 775 7.63 23.98 16.71
N ARG A 776 7.48 23.83 18.04
CA ARG A 776 8.20 22.87 18.87
C ARG A 776 7.22 21.97 19.61
N ILE A 777 7.51 20.68 19.71
CA ILE A 777 6.70 19.73 20.49
C ILE A 777 7.59 18.78 21.29
N ILE A 778 7.27 18.61 22.57
CA ILE A 778 7.95 17.71 23.49
C ILE A 778 6.95 16.62 23.86
N LEU A 779 7.31 15.39 23.54
CA LEU A 779 6.53 14.20 23.83
C LEU A 779 7.20 13.47 24.99
N SER A 780 6.78 13.81 26.21
CA SER A 780 7.10 13.08 27.45
C SER A 780 6.26 11.80 27.49
N CYS A 781 6.50 10.92 26.50
CA CYS A 781 5.67 9.76 26.18
C CYS A 781 6.55 8.62 25.66
N CYS A 782 6.38 7.41 26.19
CA CYS A 782 7.08 6.20 25.74
C CYS A 782 6.81 5.89 24.24
N ASP A 783 7.80 5.27 23.57
CA ASP A 783 7.71 4.75 22.20
C ASP A 783 7.30 5.76 21.09
N THR A 784 7.35 7.06 21.34
CA THR A 784 6.95 8.10 20.38
C THR A 784 7.96 8.41 19.28
N ALA A 785 9.24 8.10 19.49
CA ALA A 785 10.31 8.22 18.50
C ALA A 785 10.53 6.94 17.68
N ARG A 786 9.48 6.12 17.51
CA ARG A 786 9.50 4.90 16.70
C ARG A 786 8.77 5.12 15.38
N PHE A 787 9.26 4.44 14.35
CA PHE A 787 8.78 4.58 12.99
C PHE A 787 8.62 3.21 12.34
N ALA A 788 7.62 3.10 11.47
CA ALA A 788 7.55 2.02 10.51
C ALA A 788 8.30 2.44 9.25
N THR A 789 9.30 1.65 8.86
CA THR A 789 9.92 1.77 7.53
C THR A 789 8.97 1.16 6.51
N VAL A 790 8.53 1.97 5.56
CA VAL A 790 7.67 1.53 4.45
C VAL A 790 8.27 1.97 3.12
N GLY A 791 7.77 1.41 2.02
CA GLY A 791 8.27 1.77 0.70
C GLY A 791 9.75 1.42 0.54
N ALA A 792 10.53 2.33 -0.05
CA ALA A 792 11.96 2.13 -0.24
C ALA A 792 12.79 2.54 1.00
N ASP A 793 12.46 3.64 1.67
CA ASP A 793 13.10 4.16 2.91
C ASP A 793 12.26 5.31 3.50
N GLU A 794 10.94 5.17 3.43
CA GLU A 794 9.99 6.16 3.94
C GLU A 794 9.61 5.82 5.38
N LEU A 795 9.17 6.84 6.12
CA LEU A 795 8.88 6.72 7.55
C LEU A 795 7.45 7.14 7.86
N LEU A 796 6.70 6.23 8.47
CA LEU A 796 5.40 6.54 9.07
C LEU A 796 5.49 6.43 10.59
N GLY A 797 4.99 7.45 11.27
CA GLY A 797 4.97 7.54 12.73
C GLY A 797 4.56 8.93 13.19
N LEU A 798 4.46 9.11 14.51
CA LEU A 798 3.99 10.35 15.11
C LEU A 798 4.90 11.54 14.77
N VAL A 799 6.21 11.39 15.00
CA VAL A 799 7.19 12.46 14.71
C VAL A 799 7.19 12.81 13.22
N THR A 800 7.13 11.84 12.32
CA THR A 800 7.18 12.12 10.87
C THR A 800 5.89 12.71 10.32
N ALA A 801 4.75 12.53 10.98
CA ALA A 801 3.50 13.21 10.61
C ALA A 801 3.51 14.71 10.94
N LEU A 802 4.29 15.13 11.94
CA LEU A 802 4.36 16.53 12.40
C LEU A 802 5.28 17.40 11.53
N LEU A 803 6.38 16.84 11.00
CA LEU A 803 7.36 17.60 10.23
C LEU A 803 6.79 18.26 8.96
N PRO A 804 5.98 17.58 8.12
CA PRO A 804 5.38 18.19 6.93
C PRO A 804 4.35 19.28 7.25
N LEU A 805 3.83 19.31 8.48
CA LEU A 805 2.82 20.26 8.96
C LEU A 805 3.44 21.54 9.56
N GLY A 806 4.77 21.66 9.55
CA GLY A 806 5.50 22.87 9.96
C GLY A 806 6.15 22.79 11.35
N THR A 807 6.24 21.61 11.96
CA THR A 807 7.04 21.43 13.18
C THR A 807 8.52 21.49 12.86
N ALA A 808 9.22 22.43 13.49
CA ALA A 808 10.65 22.64 13.30
C ALA A 808 11.52 21.88 14.32
N GLY A 809 10.93 21.43 15.43
CA GLY A 809 11.64 20.67 16.45
C GLY A 809 10.73 19.73 17.24
N VAL A 810 11.18 18.49 17.46
CA VAL A 810 10.47 17.49 18.27
C VAL A 810 11.41 16.86 19.29
N VAL A 811 11.02 16.71 20.54
CA VAL A 811 11.69 15.80 21.48
C VAL A 811 10.78 14.61 21.73
N ALA A 812 11.28 13.41 21.49
CA ALA A 812 10.51 12.18 21.62
C ALA A 812 11.37 11.04 22.16
N CYS A 813 10.73 10.02 22.71
CA CYS A 813 11.41 8.90 23.35
C CYS A 813 11.42 7.64 22.48
N SER A 814 12.59 7.00 22.34
CA SER A 814 12.77 5.79 21.52
C SER A 814 12.54 4.48 22.28
N ALA A 815 12.48 4.53 23.61
CA ALA A 815 12.30 3.39 24.49
C ALA A 815 11.33 3.73 25.66
N PRO A 816 10.74 2.74 26.32
CA PRO A 816 10.15 2.90 27.64
C PRO A 816 11.10 3.59 28.62
N VAL A 817 10.58 4.55 29.38
CA VAL A 817 11.31 5.33 30.39
C VAL A 817 10.56 5.31 31.71
N ASN A 818 11.25 5.64 32.80
CA ASN A 818 10.67 5.68 34.14
C ASN A 818 10.03 7.04 34.41
N ASP A 819 8.74 7.06 34.76
CA ASP A 819 7.97 8.29 34.99
C ASP A 819 8.65 9.26 35.97
N ALA A 820 9.26 8.76 37.06
CA ALA A 820 9.93 9.62 38.05
C ALA A 820 11.24 10.21 37.54
N ALA A 821 12.01 9.44 36.76
CA ALA A 821 13.28 9.91 36.19
C ALA A 821 13.10 10.90 35.03
N VAL A 822 11.93 10.91 34.38
CA VAL A 822 11.62 11.85 33.28
C VAL A 822 11.35 13.27 33.78
N VAL A 823 10.71 13.43 34.94
CA VAL A 823 10.34 14.74 35.51
C VAL A 823 11.55 15.71 35.60
N PRO A 824 12.67 15.37 36.27
CA PRO A 824 13.81 16.28 36.35
C PRO A 824 14.44 16.57 34.99
N LEU A 825 14.41 15.62 34.06
CA LEU A 825 14.90 15.81 32.69
C LEU A 825 14.05 16.84 31.93
N MET A 826 12.72 16.71 31.99
CA MET A 826 11.80 17.63 31.30
C MET A 826 11.86 19.04 31.88
N VAL A 827 11.90 19.18 33.20
CA VAL A 827 12.04 20.49 33.86
C VAL A 827 13.36 21.16 33.47
N ALA A 828 14.47 20.42 33.44
CA ALA A 828 15.76 20.95 33.02
C ALA A 828 15.77 21.34 31.53
N LEU A 829 15.11 20.55 30.68
CA LEU A 829 14.97 20.84 29.25
C LEU A 829 14.21 22.14 29.02
N HIS A 830 13.07 22.34 29.69
CA HIS A 830 12.30 23.59 29.57
C HIS A 830 13.06 24.81 30.12
N LYS A 831 13.89 24.64 31.16
CA LYS A 831 14.79 25.70 31.63
C LYS A 831 15.77 26.15 30.54
N GLY A 832 16.28 25.23 29.72
CA GLY A 832 17.11 25.56 28.56
C GLY A 832 16.35 26.35 27.50
N LEU A 833 15.11 25.94 27.20
CA LEU A 833 14.26 26.64 26.23
C LEU A 833 13.94 28.07 26.64
N ASP A 834 13.68 28.31 27.93
CA ASP A 834 13.48 29.66 28.47
C ASP A 834 14.74 30.54 28.34
N ALA A 835 15.92 29.92 28.39
CA ALA A 835 17.20 30.58 28.15
C ALA A 835 17.50 30.81 26.65
N GLY A 836 16.55 30.51 25.76
CA GLY A 836 16.67 30.71 24.31
C GLY A 836 17.43 29.61 23.57
N LEU A 837 17.75 28.50 24.23
CA LEU A 837 18.41 27.35 23.60
C LEU A 837 17.44 26.62 22.66
N SER A 838 18.00 25.91 21.68
CA SER A 838 17.27 24.95 20.86
C SER A 838 16.86 23.71 21.68
N LEU A 839 15.99 22.86 21.13
CA LEU A 839 15.63 21.60 21.79
C LEU A 839 16.84 20.67 21.95
N ALA A 840 17.73 20.61 20.96
CA ALA A 840 18.91 19.76 20.99
C ALA A 840 19.94 20.23 22.05
N GLU A 841 20.13 21.54 22.18
CA GLU A 841 21.00 22.13 23.22
C GLU A 841 20.39 21.91 24.61
N SER A 842 19.10 22.21 24.76
CA SER A 842 18.38 22.03 26.01
C SER A 842 18.38 20.58 26.48
N LEU A 843 18.21 19.62 25.56
CA LEU A 843 18.24 18.19 25.88
C LEU A 843 19.65 17.73 26.28
N ARG A 844 20.71 18.21 25.61
CA ARG A 844 22.10 17.92 26.02
C ARG A 844 22.35 18.39 27.45
N ASP A 845 22.00 19.63 27.76
CA ASP A 845 22.23 20.22 29.09
C ASP A 845 21.37 19.53 30.15
N ALA A 846 20.11 19.22 29.82
CA ALA A 846 19.23 18.49 30.70
C ALA A 846 19.81 17.11 31.07
N ARG A 847 20.38 16.37 30.11
CA ARG A 847 21.06 15.08 30.36
C ARG A 847 22.29 15.25 31.26
N ALA A 848 23.09 16.29 31.06
CA ALA A 848 24.28 16.55 31.88
C ALA A 848 23.96 16.89 33.34
N THR A 849 22.78 17.46 33.61
CA THR A 849 22.32 17.76 34.97
C THR A 849 21.67 16.58 35.70
N GLN A 850 21.43 15.45 35.01
CA GLN A 850 20.80 14.29 35.63
C GLN A 850 21.73 13.60 36.64
N PRO A 851 21.15 12.94 37.67
CA PRO A 851 21.89 12.02 38.52
C PRO A 851 22.68 10.97 37.73
N ALA A 852 23.84 10.60 38.26
CA ALA A 852 24.76 9.69 37.59
C ALA A 852 24.38 8.20 37.71
N ASP A 853 23.21 7.85 38.24
CA ASP A 853 22.75 6.46 38.34
C ASP A 853 22.24 5.91 37.00
N ALA A 854 22.07 4.59 36.94
CA ALA A 854 21.73 3.88 35.72
C ALA A 854 20.34 4.27 35.17
N LEU A 855 19.37 4.55 36.04
CA LEU A 855 17.99 4.86 35.67
C LEU A 855 17.91 6.21 34.95
N HIS A 856 18.52 7.25 35.53
CA HIS A 856 18.50 8.59 34.95
C HIS A 856 19.36 8.68 33.68
N ARG A 857 20.51 7.99 33.62
CA ARG A 857 21.30 7.90 32.37
C ARG A 857 20.53 7.22 31.25
N ALA A 858 19.93 6.05 31.51
CA ALA A 858 19.15 5.34 30.52
C ALA A 858 17.97 6.17 30.02
N THR A 859 17.29 6.88 30.94
CA THR A 859 16.21 7.82 30.61
C THR A 859 16.71 8.92 29.70
N GLY A 860 17.83 9.57 30.04
CA GLY A 860 18.43 10.61 29.19
C GLY A 860 18.82 10.11 27.80
N TRP A 861 19.38 8.90 27.67
CA TRP A 861 19.77 8.31 26.38
C TRP A 861 18.60 7.89 25.50
N ALA A 862 17.43 7.64 26.08
CA ALA A 862 16.24 7.22 25.35
C ALA A 862 15.59 8.38 24.57
N PHE A 863 15.74 9.63 25.05
CA PHE A 863 15.21 10.82 24.39
C PHE A 863 16.09 11.33 23.25
N THR A 864 15.45 11.69 22.15
CA THR A 864 16.08 12.22 20.95
C THR A 864 15.40 13.52 20.54
N ALA A 865 16.20 14.52 20.20
CA ALA A 865 15.73 15.72 19.53
C ALA A 865 15.72 15.49 18.01
N PHE A 866 14.64 15.87 17.35
CA PHE A 866 14.46 15.85 15.91
C PHE A 866 14.28 17.26 15.37
N GLY A 867 14.76 17.51 14.15
CA GLY A 867 14.61 18.82 13.49
C GLY A 867 15.75 19.79 13.82
N ALA A 868 15.46 21.09 13.83
CA ALA A 868 16.48 22.14 13.86
C ALA A 868 16.19 23.29 14.85
N ALA A 869 15.03 23.28 15.51
CA ALA A 869 14.55 24.34 16.40
C ALA A 869 14.76 24.05 17.88
#